data_AF-A0A935FSN0-F1
#
_entry.id   AF-A0A935FSN0-F1
#
_cell.length_a   1.000
_cell.length_b   1.000
_cell.length_c   1.000
_cell.angle_alpha   90.00
_cell.angle_beta   90.00
_cell.angle_gamma   90.00
#
_symmetry.space_group_name_H-M   'P 1'
#
loop_
_entity.id
_entity.type
_entity.pdbx_description
1 polymer ?
#
loop_
_entity_poly.entity_id
_entity_poly.type
_entity_poly.pdbx_seq_one_letter_code
_entity_poly.pdbx_strand_id
1 'polypeptide(L)'
;MKKVFYSFITVLLVLVCIQQASAQMFWQQAVKLNGAGEYIAVPHSSSLNITGSFTVEMWITPNASGSTAILLQKRAGTNSSGYTLLLNAGKPAIRTNNTTRLTGKTVLPANTWTHVAGTYNSSTNLFSIFLNGVLDTSSTVTSALPLTNSDSVLIGTGFNGPFNGKMDEVRIWNRALSSNEIANFRRISLGVNTGIYTGLVMSLTLQGLNSTTVQSDLTDKSGNSNNGFSTANLLFDQSNRPNATTSLNECLDLDGTGDYLSGPDDANSSPTFFITIEAWLFPRSTAQGTIVHKGTPNGSVTDYRLTYDNGNIIARINDATAVTLSGNQVPLNQWTHVAFRYNGVTGLREISLNGVRLIQSFSSNGAVRDGVDSLFVGGTQNLATFNGLIDEVRISSNYKSDFDLNDNLFESIDEVNDQTSANICYNFDGYVTSSSDPGPRLSFRNNARFSNQATAANVPVSPLNRADSRNFQQAFYSKATSRRIPAIGTSGFMGQDSLEITLDQTINDVNFFVALNHNDVDNLTITLIAPNGESSIVYSASALLPTGDNIITVFDDQADSALVSNRYIGFGPVIKPALGLNSVFSGDNTAGFWKLRIQDIAGGDTGRLYGWGLQFNNEIKRSKVFKLDAVIEGFYNQSTNLMIPDTVTVQLRSENSPFTVLDSARGLVSSSGTASLIFNNIGDDQRYFVVLKHRNSIETWSTSAQGPFRILTSQSNFDFTLSASAAFGNNLKQVDITPFTFAIYGGDIDQDGIIDGSDLSLITNDAFNFTTGYVLTDLNGDQFVDGSDATIALNNAFDFVGVIRP
;
A
#
# COMPACT_ATOMS: atom_id res chain seq x y z
N MET A 1 -49.27 15.36 -31.49
CA MET A 1 -50.57 16.04 -31.29
C MET A 1 -51.31 15.27 -30.19
N LYS A 2 -51.54 15.92 -29.03
CA LYS A 2 -52.42 15.54 -27.87
C LYS A 2 -52.12 14.22 -27.13
N LYS A 3 -51.51 14.18 -25.92
CA LYS A 3 -51.91 14.59 -24.54
C LYS A 3 -53.07 13.79 -23.90
N VAL A 4 -52.76 13.25 -22.70
CA VAL A 4 -53.57 12.93 -21.47
C VAL A 4 -54.12 11.49 -21.30
N PHE A 5 -53.59 10.71 -20.34
CA PHE A 5 -54.24 10.43 -19.02
C PHE A 5 -53.37 9.55 -18.09
N TYR A 6 -53.20 10.02 -16.84
CA TYR A 6 -52.59 9.36 -15.69
C TYR A 6 -53.61 8.46 -14.96
N SER A 7 -53.20 7.26 -14.49
CA SER A 7 -53.41 6.80 -13.10
C SER A 7 -53.01 5.33 -12.85
N PHE A 8 -52.15 5.16 -11.83
CA PHE A 8 -52.05 4.06 -10.87
C PHE A 8 -51.96 2.60 -11.36
N ILE A 9 -50.77 2.00 -11.17
CA ILE A 9 -50.52 0.96 -10.16
C ILE A 9 -49.00 0.91 -9.93
N THR A 10 -48.57 1.42 -8.78
CA THR A 10 -47.20 1.33 -8.25
C THR A 10 -47.06 -0.04 -7.60
N VAL A 11 -46.49 -1.02 -8.31
CA VAL A 11 -45.87 -2.19 -7.65
C VAL A 11 -44.40 -1.85 -7.45
N LEU A 12 -44.15 -1.25 -6.30
CA LEU A 12 -42.81 -0.96 -5.79
C LEU A 12 -42.15 -2.29 -5.39
N LEU A 13 -41.48 -2.95 -6.34
CA LEU A 13 -40.53 -4.01 -6.02
C LEU A 13 -39.26 -3.33 -5.50
N VAL A 14 -39.24 -2.98 -4.20
CA VAL A 14 -38.01 -2.58 -3.52
C VAL A 14 -37.15 -3.84 -3.42
N LEU A 15 -36.25 -4.05 -4.36
CA LEU A 15 -35.10 -4.91 -4.12
C LEU A 15 -34.25 -4.16 -3.08
N VAL A 16 -34.45 -4.48 -1.81
CA VAL A 16 -33.54 -4.07 -0.75
C VAL A 16 -32.23 -4.80 -1.03
N CYS A 17 -31.26 -4.09 -1.61
CA CYS A 17 -29.86 -4.49 -1.54
C CYS A 17 -29.48 -4.50 -0.06
N ILE A 18 -29.59 -5.67 0.57
CA ILE A 18 -28.98 -5.93 1.87
C ILE A 18 -27.47 -5.92 1.58
N GLN A 19 -26.82 -4.78 1.82
CA GLN A 19 -25.38 -4.81 2.09
C GLN A 19 -25.19 -5.82 3.23
N GLN A 20 -24.55 -6.95 2.95
CA GLN A 20 -24.04 -7.79 4.02
C GLN A 20 -23.06 -6.93 4.80
N ALA A 21 -23.47 -6.46 5.97
CA ALA A 21 -22.54 -5.91 6.92
C ALA A 21 -21.71 -7.09 7.45
N SER A 22 -20.53 -7.28 6.89
CA SER A 22 -19.50 -8.13 7.44
C SER A 22 -18.93 -7.45 8.68
N ALA A 23 -18.99 -8.13 9.82
CA ALA A 23 -18.13 -7.80 10.94
C ALA A 23 -16.72 -8.24 10.61
N GLN A 24 -15.75 -7.33 10.60
CA GLN A 24 -14.38 -7.74 10.79
C GLN A 24 -14.17 -7.94 12.29
N MET A 25 -14.11 -9.20 12.69
CA MET A 25 -13.78 -9.58 14.06
C MET A 25 -12.27 -9.66 14.23
N PHE A 26 -11.78 -9.05 15.30
CA PHE A 26 -10.42 -9.25 15.80
C PHE A 26 -10.39 -10.64 16.43
N TRP A 27 -9.78 -11.58 15.73
CA TRP A 27 -9.49 -12.95 16.18
C TRP A 27 -10.64 -13.95 16.08
N GLN A 28 -10.23 -15.21 15.94
CA GLN A 28 -10.92 -16.30 15.26
C GLN A 28 -12.08 -16.90 16.07
N GLN A 29 -12.53 -16.26 17.16
CA GLN A 29 -13.38 -16.88 18.17
C GLN A 29 -14.60 -16.04 18.55
N ALA A 30 -15.75 -16.70 18.68
CA ALA A 30 -16.98 -16.12 19.23
C ALA A 30 -17.66 -17.13 20.16
N VAL A 31 -18.42 -16.65 21.15
CA VAL A 31 -19.25 -17.55 21.94
C VAL A 31 -20.43 -18.02 21.11
N LYS A 32 -20.69 -19.33 21.09
CA LYS A 32 -21.87 -19.93 20.49
C LYS A 32 -22.88 -20.25 21.59
N LEU A 33 -24.12 -19.81 21.39
CA LEU A 33 -25.26 -20.03 22.26
C LEU A 33 -26.34 -20.79 21.49
N ASN A 34 -26.79 -21.91 22.02
CA ASN A 34 -27.73 -22.84 21.39
C ASN A 34 -29.22 -22.48 21.61
N GLY A 35 -29.51 -21.42 22.38
CA GLY A 35 -30.87 -21.05 22.75
C GLY A 35 -31.51 -21.93 23.84
N ALA A 36 -30.73 -22.69 24.59
CA ALA A 36 -31.21 -23.60 25.65
C ALA A 36 -30.16 -23.76 26.77
N GLY A 37 -30.32 -23.00 27.85
CA GLY A 37 -29.54 -23.16 29.09
C GLY A 37 -28.12 -22.59 29.08
N GLU A 38 -27.57 -22.24 27.92
CA GLU A 38 -26.25 -21.61 27.77
C GLU A 38 -26.36 -20.08 27.94
N TYR A 39 -25.58 -19.51 28.86
CA TYR A 39 -25.45 -18.06 29.03
C TYR A 39 -24.18 -17.70 29.80
N ILE A 40 -23.86 -16.40 29.81
CA ILE A 40 -22.81 -15.82 30.64
C ILE A 40 -23.48 -15.03 31.77
N ALA A 41 -23.00 -15.25 32.99
CA ALA A 41 -23.41 -14.48 34.16
C ALA A 41 -22.22 -13.65 34.66
N VAL A 42 -22.44 -12.35 34.87
CA VAL A 42 -21.48 -11.47 35.52
C VAL A 42 -22.04 -11.12 36.90
N PRO A 43 -21.33 -11.46 37.99
CA PRO A 43 -21.77 -11.15 39.34
C PRO A 43 -22.13 -9.68 39.50
N HIS A 44 -23.04 -9.43 40.43
CA HIS A 44 -23.39 -8.07 40.80
C HIS A 44 -22.17 -7.25 41.25
N SER A 45 -22.08 -6.02 40.75
CA SER A 45 -21.19 -4.99 41.29
C SER A 45 -21.90 -3.63 41.30
N SER A 46 -21.37 -2.69 42.09
CA SER A 46 -21.86 -1.31 42.13
C SER A 46 -21.60 -0.56 40.82
N SER A 47 -20.52 -0.86 40.10
CA SER A 47 -20.20 -0.22 38.81
C SER A 47 -21.20 -0.59 37.71
N LEU A 48 -21.83 -1.76 37.81
CA LEU A 48 -22.89 -2.21 36.90
C LEU A 48 -24.27 -1.57 37.22
N ASN A 49 -24.43 -0.89 38.36
CA ASN A 49 -25.65 -0.16 38.74
C ASN A 49 -25.68 1.23 38.09
N ILE A 50 -25.95 1.28 36.79
CA ILE A 50 -26.08 2.54 36.07
C ILE A 50 -27.44 3.16 36.36
N THR A 51 -27.44 4.44 36.77
CA THR A 51 -28.64 5.24 37.10
C THR A 51 -28.83 6.46 36.20
N GLY A 52 -27.88 6.71 35.29
CA GLY A 52 -27.88 7.84 34.36
C GLY A 52 -27.80 7.39 32.90
N SER A 53 -27.03 8.14 32.08
CA SER A 53 -26.74 7.76 30.71
C SER A 53 -26.02 6.40 30.63
N PHE A 54 -26.26 5.64 29.56
CA PHE A 54 -25.58 4.37 29.35
C PHE A 54 -25.54 3.96 27.88
N THR A 55 -24.67 3.00 27.59
CA THR A 55 -24.62 2.28 26.32
C THR A 55 -24.43 0.79 26.59
N VAL A 56 -25.17 -0.05 25.86
CA VAL A 56 -24.90 -1.49 25.79
C VAL A 56 -24.70 -1.84 24.32
N GLU A 57 -23.61 -2.55 24.02
CA GLU A 57 -23.28 -2.94 22.65
C GLU A 57 -22.66 -4.35 22.58
N MET A 58 -22.76 -4.97 21.40
CA MET A 58 -22.16 -6.28 21.09
C MET A 58 -22.27 -6.59 19.59
N TRP A 59 -21.44 -7.50 19.10
CA TRP A 59 -21.65 -8.19 17.83
C TRP A 59 -22.48 -9.44 18.04
N ILE A 60 -23.45 -9.70 17.16
CA ILE A 60 -24.25 -10.94 17.17
C ILE A 60 -24.45 -11.52 15.78
N THR A 61 -24.65 -12.83 15.69
CA THR A 61 -25.19 -13.51 14.51
C THR A 61 -26.37 -14.40 14.93
N PRO A 62 -27.62 -13.96 14.74
CA PRO A 62 -28.78 -14.78 15.07
C PRO A 62 -28.88 -15.98 14.12
N ASN A 63 -29.16 -17.18 14.64
CA ASN A 63 -29.37 -18.35 13.76
C ASN A 63 -30.69 -18.28 12.98
N ALA A 64 -31.64 -17.45 13.45
CA ALA A 64 -32.94 -17.23 12.81
C ALA A 64 -33.35 -15.75 12.88
N SER A 65 -33.84 -15.22 11.76
CA SER A 65 -34.43 -13.88 11.66
C SER A 65 -35.77 -13.82 12.39
N GLY A 66 -36.14 -12.64 12.89
CA GLY A 66 -37.47 -12.43 13.51
C GLY A 66 -37.63 -13.00 14.93
N SER A 67 -36.57 -13.55 15.52
CA SER A 67 -36.59 -14.13 16.87
C SER A 67 -36.70 -13.06 17.97
N THR A 68 -37.34 -13.41 19.08
CA THR A 68 -37.35 -12.59 20.31
C THR A 68 -36.45 -13.27 21.33
N ALA A 69 -35.46 -12.53 21.84
CA ALA A 69 -34.46 -13.07 22.76
C ALA A 69 -33.81 -11.95 23.57
N ILE A 70 -33.33 -12.25 24.78
CA ILE A 70 -32.49 -11.34 25.55
C ILE A 70 -31.05 -11.45 25.08
N LEU A 71 -30.45 -10.30 24.75
CA LEU A 71 -29.03 -10.22 24.42
C LEU A 71 -28.20 -9.95 25.68
N LEU A 72 -28.59 -8.93 26.46
CA LEU A 72 -27.99 -8.61 27.75
C LEU A 72 -29.04 -8.01 28.67
N GLN A 73 -29.11 -8.47 29.92
CA GLN A 73 -30.05 -7.98 30.93
C GLN A 73 -29.38 -7.83 32.29
N LYS A 74 -29.53 -6.65 32.90
CA LYS A 74 -29.34 -6.46 34.36
C LYS A 74 -30.69 -6.10 34.97
N ARG A 75 -31.35 -7.07 35.63
CA ARG A 75 -32.73 -6.89 36.09
C ARG A 75 -33.04 -7.68 37.35
N ALA A 76 -33.67 -7.03 38.34
CA ALA A 76 -34.16 -7.66 39.58
C ALA A 76 -35.42 -8.50 39.37
N GLY A 77 -35.32 -9.84 39.43
CA GLY A 77 -36.46 -10.76 39.47
C GLY A 77 -37.68 -10.36 38.61
N THR A 78 -38.89 -10.39 39.18
CA THR A 78 -40.13 -9.96 38.52
C THR A 78 -40.41 -8.45 38.63
N ASN A 79 -39.77 -7.73 39.56
CA ASN A 79 -39.98 -6.29 39.81
C ASN A 79 -39.13 -5.36 38.91
N SER A 80 -38.30 -5.94 38.05
CA SER A 80 -37.91 -5.35 36.76
C SER A 80 -37.22 -3.98 36.82
N SER A 81 -36.27 -3.80 37.73
CA SER A 81 -35.41 -2.61 37.81
C SER A 81 -34.11 -2.82 37.03
N GLY A 82 -33.68 -1.87 36.20
CA GLY A 82 -32.36 -1.89 35.53
C GLY A 82 -32.39 -1.59 34.04
N TYR A 83 -31.52 -2.23 33.27
CA TYR A 83 -31.40 -2.01 31.81
C TYR A 83 -31.28 -3.33 31.05
N THR A 84 -31.71 -3.32 29.79
CA THR A 84 -31.74 -4.52 28.94
C THR A 84 -31.60 -4.13 27.48
N LEU A 85 -30.76 -4.87 26.76
CA LEU A 85 -30.72 -4.93 25.30
C LEU A 85 -31.28 -6.28 24.87
N LEU A 86 -32.24 -6.28 23.96
CA LEU A 86 -32.94 -7.47 23.50
C LEU A 86 -33.25 -7.42 22.00
N LEU A 87 -33.64 -8.57 21.44
CA LEU A 87 -34.35 -8.64 20.17
C LEU A 87 -35.86 -8.74 20.44
N ASN A 88 -36.63 -7.92 19.74
CA ASN A 88 -38.09 -7.91 19.75
C ASN A 88 -38.59 -8.14 18.32
N ALA A 89 -39.10 -9.34 18.05
CA ALA A 89 -39.43 -9.79 16.69
C ALA A 89 -38.27 -9.58 15.68
N GLY A 90 -37.04 -9.89 16.09
CA GLY A 90 -35.82 -9.78 15.31
C GLY A 90 -35.24 -8.36 15.21
N LYS A 91 -35.85 -7.36 15.82
CA LYS A 91 -35.34 -5.97 15.85
C LYS A 91 -34.70 -5.68 17.19
N PRO A 92 -33.53 -5.04 17.27
CA PRO A 92 -32.99 -4.62 18.55
C PRO A 92 -33.95 -3.69 19.29
N ALA A 93 -33.99 -3.82 20.60
CA ALA A 93 -34.78 -2.96 21.46
C ALA A 93 -34.04 -2.73 22.77
N ILE A 94 -34.22 -1.53 23.32
CA ILE A 94 -33.65 -1.12 24.59
C ILE A 94 -34.79 -0.92 25.60
N ARG A 95 -34.60 -1.49 26.79
CA ARG A 95 -35.54 -1.41 27.90
C ARG A 95 -34.83 -0.82 29.10
N THR A 96 -35.51 0.10 29.77
CA THR A 96 -35.17 0.48 31.13
C THR A 96 -36.31 0.09 32.03
N ASN A 97 -35.95 -0.55 33.14
CA ASN A 97 -36.87 -1.15 34.07
C ASN A 97 -37.79 -2.18 33.36
N ASN A 98 -39.12 -2.04 33.47
CA ASN A 98 -40.08 -2.96 32.85
C ASN A 98 -40.60 -2.48 31.47
N THR A 99 -40.03 -1.43 30.91
CA THR A 99 -40.60 -0.75 29.74
C THR A 99 -39.63 -0.76 28.58
N THR A 100 -40.00 -1.42 27.47
CA THR A 100 -39.30 -1.25 26.21
C THR A 100 -39.44 0.21 25.77
N ARG A 101 -38.33 0.95 25.76
CA ARG A 101 -38.31 2.40 25.50
C ARG A 101 -38.22 2.72 24.02
N LEU A 102 -37.49 1.88 23.29
CA LEU A 102 -37.28 2.03 21.85
C LEU A 102 -37.06 0.65 21.23
N THR A 103 -37.67 0.42 20.06
CA THR A 103 -37.43 -0.76 19.21
C THR A 103 -36.96 -0.25 17.86
N GLY A 104 -35.96 -0.92 17.29
CA GLY A 104 -35.39 -0.62 15.99
C GLY A 104 -36.39 -0.79 14.86
N LYS A 105 -36.02 -0.30 13.68
CA LYS A 105 -36.80 -0.44 12.44
C LYS A 105 -36.44 -1.72 11.70
N THR A 106 -35.16 -2.08 11.73
CA THR A 106 -34.59 -3.14 10.91
C THR A 106 -34.63 -4.50 11.62
N VAL A 107 -35.10 -5.53 10.92
CA VAL A 107 -35.03 -6.93 11.36
C VAL A 107 -33.66 -7.47 11.00
N LEU A 108 -32.97 -8.09 11.96
CA LEU A 108 -31.66 -8.66 11.73
C LEU A 108 -31.73 -9.91 10.85
N PRO A 109 -30.89 -10.03 9.81
CA PRO A 109 -30.81 -11.23 8.99
C PRO A 109 -30.21 -12.41 9.78
N ALA A 110 -30.62 -13.62 9.42
CA ALA A 110 -30.04 -14.84 9.99
C ALA A 110 -28.60 -15.04 9.50
N ASN A 111 -27.77 -15.67 10.34
CA ASN A 111 -26.40 -16.09 10.03
C ASN A 111 -25.49 -14.98 9.48
N THR A 112 -25.81 -13.72 9.78
CA THR A 112 -25.03 -12.56 9.37
C THR A 112 -24.63 -11.80 10.63
N TRP A 113 -23.34 -11.50 10.75
CA TRP A 113 -22.88 -10.68 11.86
C TRP A 113 -23.49 -9.28 11.79
N THR A 114 -23.95 -8.76 12.93
CA THR A 114 -24.45 -7.39 13.04
C THR A 114 -24.03 -6.81 14.38
N HIS A 115 -23.42 -5.64 14.37
CA HIS A 115 -23.16 -4.88 15.59
C HIS A 115 -24.44 -4.20 15.99
N VAL A 116 -24.82 -4.37 17.25
CA VAL A 116 -26.02 -3.78 17.82
C VAL A 116 -25.62 -2.95 19.03
N ALA A 117 -26.02 -1.69 19.05
CA ALA A 117 -25.85 -0.84 20.22
C ALA A 117 -27.15 -0.10 20.58
N GLY A 118 -27.45 -0.05 21.87
CA GLY A 118 -28.52 0.78 22.44
C GLY A 118 -27.92 1.82 23.38
N THR A 119 -28.20 3.10 23.15
CA THR A 119 -27.75 4.20 23.99
C THR A 119 -28.92 4.91 24.65
N TYR A 120 -28.67 5.48 25.82
CA TYR A 120 -29.56 6.42 26.50
C TYR A 120 -28.77 7.59 27.05
N ASN A 121 -29.14 8.81 26.67
CA ASN A 121 -28.57 10.04 27.22
C ASN A 121 -29.57 10.68 28.20
N SER A 122 -29.26 10.68 29.49
CA SER A 122 -30.16 11.18 30.53
C SER A 122 -30.26 12.72 30.58
N SER A 123 -29.31 13.47 29.99
CA SER A 123 -29.41 14.93 29.95
C SER A 123 -30.41 15.41 28.88
N THR A 124 -30.58 14.63 27.80
CA THR A 124 -31.50 14.93 26.70
C THR A 124 -32.72 14.00 26.64
N ASN A 125 -32.77 12.99 27.51
CA ASN A 125 -33.74 11.89 27.49
C ASN A 125 -33.76 11.09 26.17
N LEU A 126 -32.68 11.12 25.38
CA LEU A 126 -32.62 10.52 24.05
C LEU A 126 -32.18 9.06 24.12
N PHE A 127 -33.05 8.15 23.66
CA PHE A 127 -32.68 6.78 23.31
C PHE A 127 -32.29 6.67 21.85
N SER A 128 -31.26 5.88 21.54
CA SER A 128 -30.88 5.58 20.16
C SER A 128 -30.53 4.10 20.01
N ILE A 129 -30.81 3.55 18.83
CA ILE A 129 -30.40 2.20 18.42
C ILE A 129 -29.53 2.34 17.17
N PHE A 130 -28.39 1.67 17.19
CA PHE A 130 -27.43 1.64 16.09
C PHE A 130 -27.26 0.21 15.60
N LEU A 131 -27.11 0.09 14.29
CA LEU A 131 -26.76 -1.14 13.59
C LEU A 131 -25.49 -0.89 12.78
N ASN A 132 -24.45 -1.69 13.01
CA ASN A 132 -23.20 -1.58 12.26
C ASN A 132 -22.62 -0.16 12.25
N GLY A 133 -22.64 0.51 13.40
CA GLY A 133 -22.13 1.88 13.52
C GLY A 133 -23.11 2.98 13.09
N VAL A 134 -24.18 2.64 12.37
CA VAL A 134 -25.12 3.61 11.77
C VAL A 134 -26.40 3.69 12.61
N LEU A 135 -26.94 4.91 12.74
CA LEU A 135 -28.19 5.13 13.49
C LEU A 135 -29.38 4.48 12.76
N ASP A 136 -30.06 3.53 13.40
CA ASP A 136 -31.29 2.91 12.89
C ASP A 136 -32.53 3.72 13.31
N THR A 137 -32.59 4.11 14.58
CA THR A 137 -33.68 4.96 15.10
C THR A 137 -33.32 5.63 16.42
N SER A 138 -34.03 6.71 16.75
CA SER A 138 -33.94 7.38 18.05
C SER A 138 -35.29 7.91 18.51
N SER A 139 -35.45 8.13 19.82
CA SER A 139 -36.65 8.74 20.41
C SER A 139 -36.34 9.36 21.77
N THR A 140 -36.95 10.51 22.05
CA THR A 140 -36.89 11.11 23.39
C THR A 140 -37.97 10.51 24.27
N VAL A 141 -37.58 9.97 25.44
CA VAL A 141 -38.51 9.35 26.39
C VAL A 141 -38.18 9.80 27.82
N THR A 142 -39.10 10.53 28.45
CA THR A 142 -38.93 11.04 29.82
C THR A 142 -39.19 9.95 30.88
N SER A 143 -38.73 10.17 32.11
CA SER A 143 -38.93 9.27 33.25
C SER A 143 -38.46 7.83 32.97
N ALA A 144 -37.29 7.73 32.34
CA ALA A 144 -36.75 6.48 31.82
C ALA A 144 -35.44 6.05 32.47
N LEU A 145 -35.03 6.67 33.58
CA LEU A 145 -33.80 6.31 34.29
C LEU A 145 -33.86 4.85 34.78
N PRO A 146 -32.79 4.06 34.55
CA PRO A 146 -32.68 2.72 35.11
C PRO A 146 -32.56 2.76 36.64
N LEU A 147 -33.26 1.85 37.30
CA LEU A 147 -33.20 1.64 38.74
C LEU A 147 -32.14 0.59 39.10
N THR A 148 -31.48 0.76 40.25
CA THR A 148 -30.46 -0.17 40.72
C THR A 148 -31.05 -1.51 41.16
N ASN A 149 -30.21 -2.56 41.13
CA ASN A 149 -30.54 -3.88 41.64
C ASN A 149 -29.29 -4.68 42.04
N SER A 150 -29.48 -5.70 42.87
CA SER A 150 -28.44 -6.62 43.35
C SER A 150 -28.28 -7.89 42.49
N ASP A 151 -29.01 -8.00 41.37
CA ASP A 151 -28.93 -9.18 40.51
C ASP A 151 -27.73 -9.08 39.55
N SER A 152 -27.25 -10.25 39.13
CA SER A 152 -26.20 -10.41 38.12
C SER A 152 -26.63 -9.85 36.76
N VAL A 153 -25.64 -9.50 35.93
CA VAL A 153 -25.89 -9.30 34.49
C VAL A 153 -25.94 -10.67 33.83
N LEU A 154 -26.98 -10.91 33.03
CA LEU A 154 -27.13 -12.10 32.22
C LEU A 154 -26.95 -11.74 30.75
N ILE A 155 -26.07 -12.46 30.05
CA ILE A 155 -25.79 -12.27 28.63
C ILE A 155 -26.21 -13.55 27.90
N GLY A 156 -27.03 -13.39 26.86
CA GLY A 156 -27.60 -14.51 26.10
C GLY A 156 -28.85 -15.14 26.71
N THR A 157 -29.36 -14.64 27.85
CA THR A 157 -30.61 -15.15 28.46
C THR A 157 -31.33 -14.12 29.32
N GLY A 158 -32.62 -14.38 29.60
CA GLY A 158 -33.44 -13.61 30.53
C GLY A 158 -34.95 -13.84 30.32
N PHE A 159 -35.77 -12.87 30.74
CA PHE A 159 -37.24 -13.04 30.83
C PHE A 159 -37.96 -13.17 29.48
N ASN A 160 -37.33 -12.73 28.38
CA ASN A 160 -37.87 -12.81 27.02
C ASN A 160 -37.26 -13.96 26.19
N GLY A 161 -36.64 -14.93 26.84
CA GLY A 161 -36.07 -16.12 26.21
C GLY A 161 -34.57 -16.01 25.92
N PRO A 162 -33.89 -17.17 25.80
CA PRO A 162 -32.46 -17.23 25.48
C PRO A 162 -32.18 -16.88 24.02
N PHE A 163 -30.98 -16.37 23.77
CA PHE A 163 -30.47 -16.12 22.42
C PHE A 163 -29.91 -17.40 21.79
N ASN A 164 -30.22 -17.61 20.52
CA ASN A 164 -29.68 -18.70 19.70
C ASN A 164 -28.87 -18.12 18.54
N GLY A 165 -27.55 -18.26 18.59
CA GLY A 165 -26.63 -17.62 17.67
C GLY A 165 -25.21 -17.54 18.21
N LYS A 166 -24.40 -16.64 17.65
CA LYS A 166 -23.07 -16.32 18.18
C LYS A 166 -23.03 -14.88 18.67
N MET A 167 -22.19 -14.60 19.66
CA MET A 167 -21.97 -13.24 20.17
C MET A 167 -20.48 -12.96 20.31
N ASP A 168 -20.11 -11.69 20.21
CA ASP A 168 -18.77 -11.22 20.52
C ASP A 168 -18.74 -9.76 21.00
N GLU A 169 -17.63 -9.36 21.62
CA GLU A 169 -17.32 -7.98 22.04
C GLU A 169 -18.44 -7.32 22.85
N VAL A 170 -18.87 -8.00 23.92
CA VAL A 170 -19.98 -7.55 24.76
C VAL A 170 -19.52 -6.45 25.71
N ARG A 171 -20.15 -5.27 25.63
CA ARG A 171 -19.72 -4.09 26.40
C ARG A 171 -20.86 -3.33 27.04
N ILE A 172 -20.54 -2.73 28.20
CA ILE A 172 -21.42 -1.82 28.94
C ILE A 172 -20.64 -0.54 29.24
N TRP A 173 -21.29 0.60 29.00
CA TRP A 173 -20.79 1.93 29.31
C TRP A 173 -21.73 2.67 30.24
N ASN A 174 -21.20 3.44 31.20
CA ASN A 174 -21.98 4.33 32.07
C ASN A 174 -22.18 5.74 31.47
N ARG A 175 -22.07 5.85 30.14
CA ARG A 175 -22.34 7.05 29.36
C ARG A 175 -22.98 6.70 28.02
N ALA A 176 -23.65 7.68 27.42
CA ALA A 176 -24.10 7.56 26.04
C ALA A 176 -22.91 7.76 25.11
N LEU A 177 -22.62 6.76 24.26
CA LEU A 177 -21.67 6.93 23.16
C LEU A 177 -22.32 7.73 22.03
N SER A 178 -21.52 8.58 21.38
CA SER A 178 -21.90 9.28 20.15
C SER A 178 -21.91 8.32 18.95
N SER A 179 -22.54 8.73 17.84
CA SER A 179 -22.57 7.92 16.62
C SER A 179 -21.17 7.61 16.08
N ASN A 180 -20.24 8.56 16.18
CA ASN A 180 -18.86 8.36 15.77
C ASN A 180 -18.13 7.35 16.67
N GLU A 181 -18.31 7.46 18.00
CA GLU A 181 -17.75 6.49 18.93
C GLU A 181 -18.29 5.08 18.71
N ILE A 182 -19.60 4.93 18.46
CA ILE A 182 -20.22 3.64 18.11
C ILE A 182 -19.65 3.08 16.80
N ALA A 183 -19.52 3.91 15.76
CA ALA A 183 -18.96 3.50 14.49
C ALA A 183 -17.50 3.05 14.59
N ASN A 184 -16.72 3.65 15.51
CA ASN A 184 -15.31 3.36 15.71
C ASN A 184 -15.10 2.18 16.66
N PHE A 185 -15.70 2.22 17.86
CA PHE A 185 -15.47 1.21 18.89
C PHE A 185 -15.96 -0.17 18.50
N ARG A 186 -17.00 -0.29 17.67
CA ARG A 186 -17.41 -1.61 17.15
C ARG A 186 -16.30 -2.35 16.40
N ARG A 187 -15.27 -1.63 15.93
CA ARG A 187 -14.14 -2.13 15.16
C ARG A 187 -12.86 -2.28 15.98
N ILE A 188 -12.93 -2.26 17.31
CA ILE A 188 -11.72 -2.36 18.16
C ILE A 188 -12.07 -3.18 19.39
N SER A 189 -11.33 -4.22 19.73
CA SER A 189 -11.47 -4.89 21.04
C SER A 189 -11.03 -3.93 22.15
N LEU A 190 -11.93 -3.58 23.07
CA LEU A 190 -11.63 -2.59 24.11
C LEU A 190 -11.22 -3.24 25.42
N GLY A 191 -10.12 -2.76 26.00
CA GLY A 191 -9.73 -3.10 27.37
C GLY A 191 -8.48 -2.39 27.84
N VAL A 192 -8.03 -2.67 29.07
CA VAL A 192 -6.86 -2.06 29.72
C VAL A 192 -5.59 -2.13 28.87
N ASN A 193 -5.47 -3.17 28.03
CA ASN A 193 -4.33 -3.36 27.13
C ASN A 193 -4.43 -2.49 25.86
N THR A 194 -5.62 -2.01 25.50
CA THR A 194 -5.89 -1.16 24.32
C THR A 194 -6.21 0.29 24.70
N GLY A 195 -6.46 0.59 25.98
CA GLY A 195 -6.71 1.94 26.50
C GLY A 195 -7.53 1.96 27.79
N ILE A 196 -7.51 3.10 28.52
CA ILE A 196 -8.44 3.35 29.62
C ILE A 196 -9.58 4.20 29.06
N TYR A 197 -10.69 3.55 28.70
CA TYR A 197 -11.83 4.23 28.10
C TYR A 197 -12.74 4.80 29.17
N THR A 198 -12.88 6.14 29.18
CA THR A 198 -13.73 6.81 30.16
C THR A 198 -15.16 6.29 30.05
N GLY A 199 -15.65 5.77 31.17
CA GLY A 199 -17.01 5.25 31.29
C GLY A 199 -17.25 3.86 30.71
N LEU A 200 -16.22 3.14 30.26
CA LEU A 200 -16.33 1.70 29.97
C LEU A 200 -16.40 0.94 31.30
N VAL A 201 -17.51 0.25 31.54
CA VAL A 201 -17.80 -0.45 32.79
C VAL A 201 -17.45 -1.94 32.69
N MET A 202 -17.65 -2.53 31.53
CA MET A 202 -17.42 -3.95 31.29
C MET A 202 -17.08 -4.16 29.82
N SER A 203 -16.08 -4.99 29.55
CA SER A 203 -15.73 -5.43 28.20
C SER A 203 -15.34 -6.90 28.22
N LEU A 204 -16.18 -7.74 27.60
CA LEU A 204 -15.90 -9.16 27.41
C LEU A 204 -15.59 -9.39 25.93
N THR A 205 -14.30 -9.55 25.62
CA THR A 205 -13.82 -9.76 24.25
C THR A 205 -14.00 -11.18 23.76
N LEU A 206 -14.22 -12.15 24.67
CA LEU A 206 -14.43 -13.57 24.38
C LEU A 206 -13.34 -14.25 23.51
N GLN A 207 -12.15 -13.63 23.46
CA GLN A 207 -10.99 -14.09 22.69
C GLN A 207 -10.03 -14.96 23.52
N GLY A 208 -9.33 -15.89 22.84
CA GLY A 208 -8.22 -16.68 23.40
C GLY A 208 -8.66 -17.84 24.29
N LEU A 209 -9.88 -18.35 24.07
CA LEU A 209 -10.51 -19.39 24.87
C LEU A 209 -10.54 -20.71 24.09
N ASN A 210 -9.92 -21.75 24.64
CA ASN A 210 -9.95 -23.10 24.05
C ASN A 210 -11.19 -23.84 24.54
N SER A 211 -11.96 -24.43 23.61
CA SER A 211 -13.28 -25.02 23.88
C SER A 211 -13.26 -26.35 24.66
N THR A 212 -12.23 -26.61 25.46
CA THR A 212 -11.97 -27.96 25.98
C THR A 212 -12.14 -28.11 27.50
N THR A 213 -12.52 -27.08 28.25
CA THR A 213 -12.81 -27.22 29.68
C THR A 213 -14.08 -26.50 30.13
N VAL A 214 -14.89 -27.25 30.87
CA VAL A 214 -16.08 -26.86 31.62
C VAL A 214 -15.82 -25.59 32.43
N GLN A 215 -16.71 -24.61 32.32
CA GLN A 215 -16.71 -23.34 33.05
C GLN A 215 -15.45 -22.46 32.84
N SER A 216 -15.49 -21.62 31.80
CA SER A 216 -14.46 -20.59 31.59
C SER A 216 -14.79 -19.34 32.41
N ASP A 217 -13.85 -18.89 33.24
CA ASP A 217 -13.83 -17.52 33.75
C ASP A 217 -13.58 -16.57 32.57
N LEU A 218 -14.51 -15.64 32.35
CA LEU A 218 -14.44 -14.63 31.31
C LEU A 218 -13.92 -13.33 31.94
N THR A 219 -12.67 -13.01 31.68
CA THR A 219 -12.03 -11.81 32.23
C THR A 219 -12.62 -10.54 31.63
N ASP A 220 -13.08 -9.63 32.49
CA ASP A 220 -13.42 -8.27 32.10
C ASP A 220 -12.16 -7.49 31.75
N LYS A 221 -12.10 -7.05 30.49
CA LYS A 221 -10.98 -6.29 29.96
C LYS A 221 -11.09 -4.81 30.28
N SER A 222 -12.20 -4.29 30.80
CA SER A 222 -12.35 -2.86 31.13
C SER A 222 -11.45 -2.38 32.29
N GLY A 223 -10.96 -3.30 33.13
CA GLY A 223 -10.20 -2.99 34.34
C GLY A 223 -11.06 -2.85 35.60
N ASN A 224 -12.38 -2.98 35.51
CA ASN A 224 -13.30 -2.89 36.64
C ASN A 224 -13.56 -4.23 37.35
N SER A 225 -12.89 -5.30 36.93
CA SER A 225 -13.02 -6.65 37.49
C SER A 225 -14.46 -7.21 37.44
N ASN A 226 -15.29 -6.77 36.50
CA ASN A 226 -16.63 -7.29 36.27
C ASN A 226 -16.59 -8.62 35.49
N ASN A 227 -15.80 -9.58 35.98
CA ASN A 227 -15.56 -10.86 35.32
C ASN A 227 -16.85 -11.67 35.20
N GLY A 228 -17.07 -12.28 34.03
CA GLY A 228 -18.16 -13.21 33.80
C GLY A 228 -17.75 -14.66 34.07
N PHE A 229 -18.74 -15.52 34.25
CA PHE A 229 -18.56 -16.96 34.21
C PHE A 229 -19.66 -17.58 33.35
N SER A 230 -19.32 -18.69 32.71
CA SER A 230 -20.27 -19.50 31.95
C SER A 230 -21.05 -20.43 32.86
N THR A 231 -22.31 -20.72 32.52
CA THR A 231 -23.20 -21.60 33.30
C THR A 231 -23.34 -23.00 32.72
N ALA A 232 -22.79 -23.23 31.53
CA ALA A 232 -22.72 -24.51 30.82
C ALA A 232 -21.43 -24.59 29.98
N ASN A 233 -21.20 -25.71 29.29
CA ASN A 233 -20.11 -25.86 28.32
C ASN A 233 -20.34 -24.95 27.11
N LEU A 234 -19.93 -23.69 27.21
CA LEU A 234 -19.96 -22.77 26.09
C LEU A 234 -18.99 -23.26 25.01
N LEU A 235 -19.51 -23.44 23.80
CA LEU A 235 -18.69 -23.71 22.64
C LEU A 235 -18.17 -22.37 22.09
N PHE A 236 -16.85 -22.27 21.94
CA PHE A 236 -16.23 -21.17 21.22
C PHE A 236 -16.05 -21.60 19.78
N ASP A 237 -16.69 -20.88 18.86
CA ASP A 237 -16.57 -21.13 17.43
C ASP A 237 -15.27 -20.53 16.92
N GLN A 238 -14.32 -21.40 16.54
CA GLN A 238 -13.02 -21.00 15.98
C GLN A 238 -13.04 -20.80 14.46
N SER A 239 -14.18 -21.03 13.81
CA SER A 239 -14.29 -21.27 12.38
C SER A 239 -14.93 -20.13 11.59
N ASN A 240 -14.72 -18.85 11.93
CA ASN A 240 -15.34 -17.76 11.16
C ASN A 240 -14.53 -16.46 11.12
N ARG A 241 -13.65 -16.35 10.12
CA ARG A 241 -13.36 -15.05 9.49
C ARG A 241 -14.44 -14.76 8.45
N PRO A 242 -15.14 -13.62 8.49
CA PRO A 242 -15.58 -12.97 7.28
C PRO A 242 -14.32 -12.42 6.60
N ASN A 243 -13.74 -13.20 5.68
CA ASN A 243 -12.56 -12.84 4.90
C ASN A 243 -12.86 -11.84 3.76
N ALA A 244 -14.04 -11.20 3.80
CA ALA A 244 -14.45 -10.23 2.80
C ALA A 244 -14.80 -8.93 3.51
N THR A 245 -14.21 -7.86 2.99
CA THR A 245 -14.31 -6.45 3.41
C THR A 245 -13.41 -6.05 4.56
N THR A 246 -12.11 -5.92 4.28
CA THR A 246 -11.38 -4.73 4.75
C THR A 246 -12.27 -3.51 4.47
N SER A 247 -12.47 -2.65 5.46
CA SER A 247 -12.89 -1.30 5.11
C SER A 247 -11.66 -0.63 4.50
N LEU A 248 -11.47 -0.85 3.19
CA LEU A 248 -10.42 -0.21 2.40
C LEU A 248 -10.41 1.28 2.75
N ASN A 249 -9.22 1.88 2.85
CA ASN A 249 -9.00 3.30 3.14
C ASN A 249 -9.15 3.70 4.62
N GLU A 250 -8.80 2.80 5.54
CA GLU A 250 -8.58 3.19 6.93
C GLU A 250 -7.15 3.70 7.16
N CYS A 251 -6.98 4.45 8.23
CA CYS A 251 -5.68 4.97 8.66
C CYS A 251 -5.71 5.16 10.18
N LEU A 252 -4.53 5.29 10.78
CA LEU A 252 -4.38 5.63 12.19
C LEU A 252 -4.70 7.12 12.41
N ASP A 253 -5.68 7.43 13.26
CA ASP A 253 -6.12 8.79 13.61
C ASP A 253 -5.69 9.13 15.04
N LEU A 254 -4.93 10.21 15.17
CA LEU A 254 -4.30 10.66 16.40
C LEU A 254 -4.65 12.12 16.67
N ASP A 255 -5.07 12.43 17.90
CA ASP A 255 -5.56 13.76 18.26
C ASP A 255 -4.46 14.72 18.75
N GLY A 256 -3.22 14.25 18.86
CA GLY A 256 -2.08 15.01 19.37
C GLY A 256 -1.86 14.91 20.89
N THR A 257 -2.68 14.14 21.62
CA THR A 257 -2.70 14.13 23.10
C THR A 257 -2.52 12.73 23.68
N GLY A 258 -1.29 12.20 23.60
CA GLY A 258 -0.93 10.94 24.26
C GLY A 258 -1.39 9.68 23.52
N ASP A 259 -2.01 9.81 22.36
CA ASP A 259 -2.40 8.70 21.50
C ASP A 259 -1.17 8.07 20.84
N TYR A 260 -1.08 6.73 20.84
CA TYR A 260 -0.07 6.01 20.07
C TYR A 260 -0.40 4.52 19.96
N LEU A 261 0.33 3.82 19.10
CA LEU A 261 0.40 2.36 19.08
C LEU A 261 1.74 1.89 19.64
N SER A 262 1.78 0.74 20.32
CA SER A 262 3.03 0.15 20.80
C SER A 262 3.04 -1.37 20.68
N GLY A 263 4.14 -1.96 20.26
CA GLY A 263 4.38 -3.41 20.25
C GLY A 263 5.68 -3.79 20.96
N PRO A 264 5.85 -5.05 21.38
CA PRO A 264 7.13 -5.53 21.91
C PRO A 264 8.23 -5.48 20.85
N ASP A 265 9.47 -5.68 21.30
CA ASP A 265 10.60 -5.91 20.41
C ASP A 265 10.46 -7.24 19.65
N ASP A 266 11.05 -7.28 18.46
CA ASP A 266 11.20 -8.44 17.59
C ASP A 266 12.32 -8.19 16.56
N ALA A 267 12.81 -9.26 15.92
CA ALA A 267 13.92 -9.17 14.98
C ALA A 267 13.65 -8.30 13.74
N ASN A 268 12.39 -8.16 13.31
CA ASN A 268 12.00 -7.37 12.13
C ASN A 268 11.88 -5.89 12.44
N SER A 269 11.60 -5.52 13.70
CA SER A 269 11.66 -4.14 14.16
C SER A 269 13.07 -3.71 14.59
N SER A 270 14.05 -4.61 14.58
CA SER A 270 15.43 -4.36 15.04
C SER A 270 16.49 -4.58 13.95
N PRO A 271 16.44 -3.84 12.82
CA PRO A 271 17.46 -3.94 11.79
C PRO A 271 18.81 -3.39 12.27
N THR A 272 19.91 -4.03 11.89
CA THR A 272 21.26 -3.74 12.44
C THR A 272 22.19 -2.97 11.49
N PHE A 273 22.07 -3.14 10.17
CA PHE A 273 22.99 -2.50 9.20
C PHE A 273 22.32 -1.51 8.26
N PHE A 274 21.12 -1.81 7.79
CA PHE A 274 20.38 -0.93 6.90
C PHE A 274 18.98 -0.77 7.47
N ILE A 275 18.44 0.45 7.37
CA ILE A 275 17.04 0.69 7.73
C ILE A 275 16.41 1.65 6.73
N THR A 276 15.21 1.30 6.29
CA THR A 276 14.31 2.20 5.58
C THR A 276 12.99 2.29 6.35
N ILE A 277 12.59 3.50 6.74
CA ILE A 277 11.31 3.80 7.41
C ILE A 277 10.46 4.63 6.45
N GLU A 278 9.23 4.22 6.20
CA GLU A 278 8.28 4.91 5.34
C GLU A 278 6.94 5.10 6.05
N ALA A 279 6.23 6.18 5.71
CA ALA A 279 4.86 6.42 6.16
C ALA A 279 4.17 7.46 5.27
N TRP A 280 2.88 7.29 5.03
CA TRP A 280 1.99 8.36 4.57
C TRP A 280 1.51 9.17 5.78
N LEU A 281 1.64 10.49 5.73
CA LEU A 281 1.26 11.40 6.81
C LEU A 281 0.25 12.45 6.36
N PHE A 282 -0.72 12.76 7.21
CA PHE A 282 -1.65 13.88 7.07
C PHE A 282 -1.65 14.73 8.35
N PRO A 283 -0.72 15.68 8.51
CA PRO A 283 -0.65 16.48 9.73
C PRO A 283 -1.82 17.48 9.82
N ARG A 284 -2.46 17.57 10.98
CA ARG A 284 -3.52 18.55 11.28
C ARG A 284 -3.03 19.71 12.15
N SER A 285 -1.81 19.60 12.67
CA SER A 285 -1.14 20.61 13.49
C SER A 285 0.32 20.72 13.09
N THR A 286 0.92 21.90 13.31
CA THR A 286 2.36 22.11 13.17
C THR A 286 3.16 21.67 14.39
N ALA A 287 2.49 21.26 15.48
CA ALA A 287 3.14 20.78 16.68
C ALA A 287 4.02 19.56 16.39
N GLN A 288 5.08 19.40 17.18
CA GLN A 288 5.94 18.23 17.10
C GLN A 288 5.15 16.95 17.37
N GLY A 289 5.47 15.88 16.64
CA GLY A 289 4.86 14.57 16.81
C GLY A 289 5.75 13.43 16.34
N THR A 290 5.85 12.38 17.14
CA THR A 290 6.52 11.14 16.76
C THR A 290 5.72 10.39 15.70
N ILE A 291 6.38 10.01 14.60
CA ILE A 291 5.79 9.16 13.55
C ILE A 291 6.09 7.70 13.88
N VAL A 292 7.37 7.37 14.01
CA VAL A 292 7.87 6.04 14.42
C VAL A 292 9.01 6.25 15.42
N HIS A 293 9.06 5.43 16.47
CA HIS A 293 10.15 5.42 17.45
C HIS A 293 10.42 4.00 17.95
N LYS A 294 11.69 3.63 18.04
CA LYS A 294 12.15 2.46 18.80
C LYS A 294 13.22 2.88 19.80
N GLY A 295 13.04 2.45 21.04
CA GLY A 295 13.86 2.83 22.19
C GLY A 295 13.00 3.09 23.42
N THR A 296 13.58 3.65 24.48
CA THR A 296 12.84 3.88 25.72
C THR A 296 11.66 4.85 25.50
N PRO A 297 10.54 4.71 26.25
CA PRO A 297 9.36 5.56 26.07
C PRO A 297 9.63 7.06 26.19
N ASN A 298 10.62 7.44 27.00
CA ASN A 298 11.05 8.83 27.21
C ASN A 298 12.08 9.34 26.20
N GLY A 299 12.50 8.50 25.24
CA GLY A 299 13.51 8.83 24.24
C GLY A 299 14.92 9.07 24.79
N SER A 300 15.19 8.69 26.05
CA SER A 300 16.55 8.67 26.63
C SER A 300 17.47 7.72 25.89
N VAL A 301 16.91 6.64 25.35
CA VAL A 301 17.54 5.72 24.42
C VAL A 301 16.68 5.67 23.16
N THR A 302 17.31 5.87 22.01
CA THR A 302 16.71 5.86 20.68
C THR A 302 17.58 5.02 19.75
N ASP A 303 17.03 3.90 19.29
CA ASP A 303 17.65 3.09 18.23
C ASP A 303 17.43 3.78 16.89
N TYR A 304 16.17 4.07 16.59
CA TYR A 304 15.76 4.93 15.48
C TYR A 304 14.49 5.70 15.80
N ARG A 305 14.38 6.92 15.27
CA ARG A 305 13.20 7.77 15.43
C ARG A 305 12.97 8.62 14.20
N LEU A 306 11.71 8.71 13.78
CA LEU A 306 11.20 9.63 12.77
C LEU A 306 10.15 10.54 13.40
N THR A 307 10.32 11.85 13.23
CA THR A 307 9.51 12.88 13.89
C THR A 307 9.10 13.95 12.89
N TYR A 308 7.86 14.43 13.02
CA TYR A 308 7.37 15.63 12.36
C TYR A 308 7.50 16.82 13.32
N ASP A 309 7.95 17.97 12.84
CA ASP A 309 8.00 19.21 13.63
C ASP A 309 7.88 20.45 12.74
N ASN A 310 6.77 21.18 12.84
CA ASN A 310 6.47 22.39 12.06
C ASN A 310 6.67 22.21 10.55
N GLY A 311 6.24 21.08 9.99
CA GLY A 311 6.41 20.77 8.56
C GLY A 311 7.78 20.21 8.19
N ASN A 312 8.69 20.04 9.14
CA ASN A 312 10.00 19.44 8.95
C ASN A 312 9.97 17.95 9.32
N ILE A 313 10.81 17.16 8.67
CA ILE A 313 11.02 15.75 9.01
C ILE A 313 12.38 15.59 9.66
N ILE A 314 12.40 14.99 10.84
CA ILE A 314 13.60 14.81 11.66
C ILE A 314 13.80 13.32 11.89
N ALA A 315 14.96 12.80 11.51
CA ALA A 315 15.31 11.40 11.70
C ALA A 315 16.57 11.24 12.56
N ARG A 316 16.58 10.27 13.46
CA ARG A 316 17.68 9.97 14.38
C ARG A 316 17.99 8.47 14.37
N ILE A 317 19.27 8.14 14.49
CA ILE A 317 19.81 6.78 14.72
C ILE A 317 20.71 6.83 15.96
N ASN A 318 20.61 5.84 16.86
CA ASN A 318 21.51 5.59 18.00
C ASN A 318 21.80 6.81 18.90
N ASP A 319 20.77 7.53 19.33
CA ASP A 319 20.88 8.76 20.13
C ASP A 319 21.65 9.93 19.48
N ALA A 320 22.18 9.76 18.26
CA ALA A 320 23.07 10.73 17.63
C ALA A 320 22.37 12.02 17.17
N THR A 321 23.15 12.96 16.63
CA THR A 321 22.62 14.17 15.99
C THR A 321 21.67 13.81 14.85
N ALA A 322 20.45 14.33 14.92
CA ALA A 322 19.42 14.06 13.93
C ALA A 322 19.76 14.68 12.57
N VAL A 323 19.32 14.04 11.49
CA VAL A 323 19.21 14.66 10.15
C VAL A 323 17.83 15.31 10.05
N THR A 324 17.77 16.54 9.53
CA THR A 324 16.52 17.32 9.46
C THR A 324 16.28 17.84 8.06
N LEU A 325 15.13 17.50 7.49
CA LEU A 325 14.57 18.16 6.31
C LEU A 325 13.84 19.43 6.74
N SER A 326 14.57 20.55 6.69
CA SER A 326 14.10 21.88 7.06
C SER A 326 13.29 22.55 5.93
N GLY A 327 12.52 23.57 6.28
CA GLY A 327 11.82 24.45 5.33
C GLY A 327 10.33 24.13 5.16
N ASN A 328 9.71 23.49 6.15
CA ASN A 328 8.27 23.23 6.22
C ASN A 328 7.72 22.52 4.96
N GLN A 329 8.44 21.48 4.53
CA GLN A 329 8.17 20.77 3.28
C GLN A 329 6.95 19.83 3.35
N VAL A 330 6.48 19.49 4.56
CA VAL A 330 5.28 18.68 4.77
C VAL A 330 4.09 19.59 5.13
N PRO A 331 3.18 19.86 4.18
CA PRO A 331 2.05 20.76 4.40
C PRO A 331 0.97 20.18 5.33
N LEU A 332 0.25 21.06 6.03
CA LEU A 332 -0.94 20.67 6.79
C LEU A 332 -2.07 20.22 5.87
N ASN A 333 -2.88 19.30 6.39
CA ASN A 333 -4.11 18.79 5.78
C ASN A 333 -3.89 18.25 4.35
N GLN A 334 -2.73 17.64 4.12
CA GLN A 334 -2.35 17.06 2.84
C GLN A 334 -1.53 15.81 3.07
N TRP A 335 -1.94 14.71 2.42
CA TRP A 335 -1.17 13.47 2.43
C TRP A 335 0.22 13.69 1.83
N THR A 336 1.25 13.29 2.57
CA THR A 336 2.65 13.34 2.12
C THR A 336 3.31 12.04 2.51
N HIS A 337 3.89 11.34 1.55
CA HIS A 337 4.73 10.20 1.83
C HIS A 337 6.09 10.67 2.31
N VAL A 338 6.58 10.09 3.39
CA VAL A 338 7.88 10.37 3.97
C VAL A 338 8.67 9.07 4.01
N ALA A 339 9.92 9.13 3.54
CA ALA A 339 10.86 8.02 3.67
C ALA A 339 12.17 8.50 4.29
N PHE A 340 12.69 7.76 5.27
CA PHE A 340 14.03 7.92 5.82
C PHE A 340 14.82 6.64 5.60
N ARG A 341 16.03 6.77 5.05
CA ARG A 341 16.93 5.64 4.79
C ARG A 341 18.29 5.86 5.43
N TYR A 342 18.86 4.79 5.96
CA TYR A 342 20.17 4.80 6.57
C TYR A 342 20.99 3.56 6.21
N ASN A 343 22.25 3.82 5.82
CA ASN A 343 23.26 2.80 5.56
C ASN A 343 24.31 2.85 6.67
N GLY A 344 24.25 1.89 7.59
CA GLY A 344 25.15 1.79 8.74
C GLY A 344 26.58 1.33 8.42
N VAL A 345 26.87 0.96 7.17
CA VAL A 345 28.24 0.66 6.71
C VAL A 345 28.96 1.96 6.33
N THR A 346 28.27 2.88 5.65
CA THR A 346 28.84 4.14 5.15
C THR A 346 28.47 5.36 5.99
N GLY A 347 27.46 5.23 6.86
CA GLY A 347 26.87 6.33 7.62
C GLY A 347 25.94 7.24 6.82
N LEU A 348 25.63 6.89 5.57
CA LEU A 348 24.78 7.65 4.65
C LEU A 348 23.32 7.69 5.15
N ARG A 349 22.73 8.89 5.19
CA ARG A 349 21.37 9.19 5.67
C ARG A 349 20.63 10.05 4.66
N GLU A 350 19.42 9.64 4.31
CA GLU A 350 18.62 10.32 3.29
C GLU A 350 17.16 10.47 3.72
N ILE A 351 16.56 11.60 3.36
CA ILE A 351 15.12 11.83 3.54
C ILE A 351 14.53 12.15 2.17
N SER A 352 13.44 11.45 1.84
CA SER A 352 12.66 11.64 0.62
C SER A 352 11.21 11.98 0.97
N LEU A 353 10.59 12.85 0.16
CA LEU A 353 9.16 13.14 0.23
C LEU A 353 8.50 12.79 -1.11
N ASN A 354 7.37 12.08 -1.08
CA ASN A 354 6.63 11.65 -2.27
C ASN A 354 7.55 11.00 -3.33
N GLY A 355 8.46 10.13 -2.88
CA GLY A 355 9.42 9.44 -3.74
C GLY A 355 10.61 10.28 -4.23
N VAL A 356 10.66 11.58 -3.94
CA VAL A 356 11.77 12.46 -4.33
C VAL A 356 12.75 12.62 -3.17
N ARG A 357 14.02 12.25 -3.37
CA ARG A 357 15.10 12.49 -2.40
C ARG A 357 15.41 13.99 -2.28
N LEU A 358 15.30 14.52 -1.06
CA LEU A 358 15.51 15.95 -0.79
C LEU A 358 16.76 16.23 0.05
N ILE A 359 17.19 15.27 0.87
CA ILE A 359 18.41 15.38 1.65
C ILE A 359 19.27 14.15 1.49
N GLN A 360 20.58 14.40 1.43
CA GLN A 360 21.63 13.41 1.55
C GLN A 360 22.70 13.95 2.52
N SER A 361 23.04 13.16 3.54
CA SER A 361 24.06 13.52 4.53
C SER A 361 24.79 12.28 5.03
N PHE A 362 25.92 12.48 5.71
CA PHE A 362 26.68 11.40 6.32
C PHE A 362 26.70 11.55 7.85
N SER A 363 26.96 10.44 8.54
CA SER A 363 27.24 10.42 9.97
C SER A 363 28.45 9.52 10.22
N SER A 364 29.15 9.76 11.32
CA SER A 364 30.17 8.82 11.82
C SER A 364 29.55 7.63 12.57
N ASN A 365 28.23 7.47 12.51
CA ASN A 365 27.55 6.37 13.19
C ASN A 365 27.79 5.05 12.44
N GLY A 366 27.90 3.96 13.20
CA GLY A 366 27.98 2.60 12.66
C GLY A 366 26.60 1.95 12.54
N ALA A 367 26.57 0.63 12.74
CA ALA A 367 25.36 -0.19 12.81
C ALA A 367 24.25 0.43 13.69
N VAL A 368 23.00 0.27 13.29
CA VAL A 368 21.81 0.60 14.10
C VAL A 368 21.82 -0.28 15.36
N ARG A 369 21.46 0.29 16.50
CA ARG A 369 21.42 -0.41 17.79
C ARG A 369 20.32 -1.47 17.77
N ASP A 370 20.70 -2.69 18.12
CA ASP A 370 19.79 -3.83 18.32
C ASP A 370 19.23 -3.80 19.75
N GLY A 371 18.35 -2.83 20.01
CA GLY A 371 17.74 -2.62 21.32
C GLY A 371 16.49 -3.48 21.51
N VAL A 372 16.27 -3.94 22.75
CA VAL A 372 15.11 -4.77 23.14
C VAL A 372 13.86 -3.95 23.54
N ASP A 373 13.88 -2.65 23.25
CA ASP A 373 12.78 -1.75 23.59
C ASP A 373 11.63 -1.85 22.58
N SER A 374 10.44 -1.45 23.03
CA SER A 374 9.21 -1.45 22.23
C SER A 374 9.30 -0.59 20.98
N LEU A 375 8.58 -1.01 19.94
CA LEU A 375 8.27 -0.21 18.76
C LEU A 375 7.03 0.65 19.05
N PHE A 376 7.08 1.92 18.68
CA PHE A 376 6.00 2.90 18.83
C PHE A 376 5.66 3.57 17.50
N VAL A 377 4.37 3.79 17.26
CA VAL A 377 3.85 4.53 16.10
C VAL A 377 2.91 5.63 16.58
N GLY A 378 3.11 6.85 16.10
CA GLY A 378 2.25 8.01 16.38
C GLY A 378 2.54 8.79 17.66
N GLY A 379 3.34 8.26 18.59
CA GLY A 379 3.62 8.88 19.89
C GLY A 379 4.26 7.90 20.87
N THR A 380 4.51 8.34 22.10
CA THR A 380 4.92 7.48 23.23
C THR A 380 4.32 8.01 24.54
N GLN A 381 4.64 7.39 25.68
CA GLN A 381 4.22 7.89 27.00
C GLN A 381 4.77 9.29 27.36
N ASN A 382 5.87 9.72 26.73
CA ASN A 382 6.64 10.89 27.17
C ASN A 382 7.19 11.75 26.03
N LEU A 383 7.17 11.28 24.79
CA LEU A 383 7.45 12.07 23.60
C LEU A 383 6.16 12.64 23.04
N ALA A 384 6.27 13.70 22.24
CA ALA A 384 5.11 14.35 21.64
C ALA A 384 4.34 13.39 20.71
N THR A 385 3.02 13.41 20.83
CA THR A 385 2.10 12.65 19.97
C THR A 385 1.82 13.42 18.68
N PHE A 386 1.84 12.71 17.56
CA PHE A 386 1.45 13.25 16.26
C PHE A 386 -0.03 13.61 16.25
N ASN A 387 -0.37 14.79 15.73
CA ASN A 387 -1.75 15.22 15.53
C ASN A 387 -2.08 15.15 14.04
N GLY A 388 -2.85 14.14 13.64
CA GLY A 388 -3.15 13.88 12.24
C GLY A 388 -3.43 12.41 11.96
N LEU A 389 -3.33 12.06 10.67
CA LEU A 389 -3.49 10.69 10.20
C LEU A 389 -2.13 10.10 9.78
N ILE A 390 -1.94 8.82 10.04
CA ILE A 390 -0.78 8.04 9.58
C ILE A 390 -1.30 6.80 8.87
N ASP A 391 -0.72 6.49 7.71
CA ASP A 391 -1.04 5.29 6.93
C ASP A 391 0.24 4.65 6.37
N GLU A 392 0.18 3.36 6.02
CA GLU A 392 1.28 2.59 5.40
C GLU A 392 2.65 2.78 6.08
N VAL A 393 2.72 2.48 7.37
CA VAL A 393 4.00 2.54 8.09
C VAL A 393 4.82 1.31 7.73
N ARG A 394 5.98 1.52 7.10
CA ARG A 394 6.87 0.44 6.67
C ARG A 394 8.23 0.57 7.34
N ILE A 395 8.78 -0.56 7.76
CA ILE A 395 10.15 -0.66 8.30
C ILE A 395 10.84 -1.81 7.58
N SER A 396 11.97 -1.53 6.96
CA SER A 396 12.72 -2.48 6.13
C SER A 396 14.17 -2.58 6.60
N SER A 397 14.74 -3.78 6.62
CA SER A 397 16.14 -4.02 6.98
C SER A 397 17.11 -3.89 5.79
N ASN A 398 16.65 -3.30 4.70
CA ASN A 398 17.44 -2.99 3.51
C ASN A 398 17.53 -1.47 3.29
N TYR A 399 18.49 -1.06 2.48
CA TYR A 399 18.63 0.30 2.01
C TYR A 399 17.92 0.43 0.66
N LYS A 400 16.66 0.85 0.67
CA LYS A 400 15.83 0.97 -0.56
C LYS A 400 16.38 2.02 -1.50
N SER A 401 16.41 1.76 -2.80
CA SER A 401 16.76 2.78 -3.80
C SER A 401 15.64 3.82 -3.93
N ASP A 402 15.89 4.95 -4.62
CA ASP A 402 14.82 5.91 -4.95
C ASP A 402 13.73 5.22 -5.77
N PHE A 403 14.13 4.27 -6.59
CA PHE A 403 13.24 3.45 -7.37
C PHE A 403 12.32 2.62 -6.46
N ASP A 404 12.86 1.81 -5.54
CA ASP A 404 12.06 0.97 -4.63
C ASP A 404 11.02 1.77 -3.83
N LEU A 405 11.35 3.02 -3.47
CA LEU A 405 10.43 3.92 -2.79
C LEU A 405 9.29 4.39 -3.71
N ASN A 406 9.60 4.74 -4.96
CA ASN A 406 8.59 5.19 -5.92
C ASN A 406 7.69 4.04 -6.38
N ASP A 407 8.26 2.85 -6.56
CA ASP A 407 7.56 1.67 -7.04
C ASP A 407 6.62 1.06 -6.01
N ASN A 408 6.65 1.46 -4.74
CA ASN A 408 5.63 1.02 -3.77
C ASN A 408 4.80 2.18 -3.25
N LEU A 409 4.93 3.37 -3.86
CA LEU A 409 4.40 4.61 -3.31
C LEU A 409 2.86 4.64 -3.26
N PHE A 410 2.25 4.08 -4.30
CA PHE A 410 0.80 4.14 -4.54
C PHE A 410 0.09 2.80 -4.39
N GLU A 411 0.75 1.78 -3.87
CA GLU A 411 0.14 0.47 -3.59
C GLU A 411 0.13 0.28 -2.08
N SER A 412 -1.00 -0.19 -1.55
CA SER A 412 -1.02 -0.70 -0.19
C SER A 412 -0.47 -2.11 -0.16
N ILE A 413 0.38 -2.39 0.82
CA ILE A 413 1.00 -3.71 0.95
C ILE A 413 0.21 -4.53 1.97
N ASP A 414 -0.25 -5.70 1.57
CA ASP A 414 -1.06 -6.62 2.35
C ASP A 414 -0.54 -8.08 2.25
N GLU A 415 -1.20 -9.03 2.92
CA GLU A 415 -0.81 -10.45 2.92
C GLU A 415 -0.80 -11.10 1.51
N VAL A 416 -1.49 -10.50 0.53
CA VAL A 416 -1.72 -11.05 -0.80
C VAL A 416 -0.70 -10.52 -1.82
N ASN A 417 -0.33 -9.26 -1.69
CA ASN A 417 0.63 -8.58 -2.57
C ASN A 417 1.97 -8.26 -1.90
N ASP A 418 2.23 -8.74 -0.68
CA ASP A 418 3.54 -8.62 -0.04
C ASP A 418 4.61 -9.41 -0.82
N GLN A 419 5.10 -8.76 -1.86
CA GLN A 419 6.29 -9.08 -2.63
C GLN A 419 7.46 -8.19 -2.18
N THR A 420 7.28 -7.43 -1.09
CA THR A 420 8.10 -6.25 -0.84
C THR A 420 9.32 -6.56 0.00
N SER A 421 10.36 -5.76 -0.24
CA SER A 421 11.60 -5.78 0.53
C SER A 421 11.47 -5.16 1.93
N ALA A 422 10.23 -4.93 2.41
CA ALA A 422 9.94 -4.44 3.75
C ALA A 422 9.76 -5.58 4.74
N ASN A 423 10.32 -5.44 5.94
CA ASN A 423 10.22 -6.46 6.98
C ASN A 423 8.91 -6.30 7.77
N ILE A 424 8.38 -5.08 7.85
CA ILE A 424 7.16 -4.73 8.55
C ILE A 424 6.39 -3.74 7.68
N CYS A 425 5.10 -3.97 7.48
CA CYS A 425 4.19 -2.99 6.93
C CYS A 425 2.87 -2.99 7.72
N TYR A 426 2.55 -1.86 8.35
CA TYR A 426 1.23 -1.59 8.92
C TYR A 426 0.44 -0.72 7.95
N ASN A 427 -0.42 -1.37 7.15
CA ASN A 427 -1.31 -0.68 6.22
C ASN A 427 -2.50 0.03 6.89
N PHE A 428 -2.70 -0.18 8.20
CA PHE A 428 -3.76 0.40 9.02
C PHE A 428 -5.17 0.36 8.42
N ASP A 429 -5.43 -0.61 7.53
CA ASP A 429 -6.74 -0.90 6.96
C ASP A 429 -7.60 -1.74 7.92
N GLY A 430 -7.67 -1.29 9.17
CA GLY A 430 -8.37 -1.96 10.26
C GLY A 430 -7.51 -2.95 11.07
N TYR A 431 -6.21 -3.06 10.76
CA TYR A 431 -5.29 -3.98 11.45
C TYR A 431 -4.10 -3.27 12.10
N VAL A 432 -3.71 -3.76 13.27
CA VAL A 432 -2.49 -3.35 14.02
C VAL A 432 -1.37 -4.38 13.88
N THR A 433 -1.41 -5.16 12.80
CA THR A 433 -0.44 -6.22 12.50
C THR A 433 0.32 -5.89 11.24
N SER A 434 1.54 -6.43 11.13
CA SER A 434 2.25 -6.36 9.86
C SER A 434 1.54 -7.21 8.82
N SER A 435 1.46 -6.73 7.59
CA SER A 435 0.84 -7.41 6.44
C SER A 435 1.45 -8.77 6.08
N SER A 436 2.60 -9.17 6.62
CA SER A 436 3.26 -10.43 6.27
C SER A 436 3.56 -11.37 7.45
N ASP A 437 3.07 -11.02 8.64
CA ASP A 437 3.28 -11.74 9.91
C ASP A 437 4.76 -12.06 10.29
N PRO A 438 5.71 -11.10 10.23
CA PRO A 438 6.90 -11.24 11.07
C PRO A 438 7.14 -10.01 11.98
N GLY A 439 6.33 -8.95 11.90
CA GLY A 439 6.42 -7.76 12.76
C GLY A 439 5.71 -7.90 14.11
N PRO A 440 5.97 -6.99 15.07
CA PRO A 440 5.34 -7.02 16.38
C PRO A 440 3.88 -6.57 16.23
N ARG A 441 2.97 -7.23 16.93
CA ARG A 441 1.58 -6.77 16.96
C ARG A 441 1.49 -5.52 17.82
N LEU A 442 0.99 -4.43 17.25
CA LEU A 442 0.85 -3.18 17.99
C LEU A 442 -0.46 -3.20 18.79
N SER A 443 -0.44 -2.54 19.96
CA SER A 443 -1.61 -2.29 20.78
C SER A 443 -1.92 -0.80 20.80
N PHE A 444 -3.19 -0.45 20.67
CA PHE A 444 -3.67 0.91 20.89
C PHE A 444 -3.35 1.38 22.31
N ARG A 445 -3.06 2.67 22.46
CA ARG A 445 -2.86 3.33 23.73
C ARG A 445 -3.68 4.62 23.73
N ASN A 446 -4.34 4.88 24.86
CA ASN A 446 -5.23 6.03 25.06
C ASN A 446 -6.36 6.09 24.02
N ASN A 447 -6.52 7.19 23.29
CA ASN A 447 -7.62 7.40 22.34
C ASN A 447 -7.22 7.15 20.88
N ALA A 448 -6.03 6.59 20.64
CA ALA A 448 -5.62 6.14 19.31
C ALA A 448 -6.69 5.23 18.70
N ARG A 449 -7.01 5.44 17.43
CA ARG A 449 -8.08 4.72 16.73
C ARG A 449 -7.82 4.63 15.24
N PHE A 450 -8.51 3.72 14.57
CA PHE A 450 -8.67 3.79 13.12
C PHE A 450 -9.76 4.77 12.73
N SER A 451 -9.63 5.38 11.55
CA SER A 451 -10.62 6.27 10.97
C SER A 451 -10.71 6.04 9.46
N ASN A 452 -11.91 5.78 8.96
CA ASN A 452 -12.16 5.57 7.53
C ASN A 452 -12.50 6.93 6.88
N GLN A 453 -11.53 7.50 6.17
CA GLN A 453 -11.71 8.83 5.57
C GLN A 453 -12.73 8.81 4.43
N ALA A 454 -12.88 7.68 3.73
CA ALA A 454 -13.82 7.55 2.61
C ALA A 454 -15.30 7.64 3.02
N THR A 455 -15.61 7.57 4.32
CA THR A 455 -16.97 7.72 4.85
C THR A 455 -17.28 9.13 5.37
N ALA A 456 -16.28 10.02 5.41
CA ALA A 456 -16.40 11.37 5.93
C ALA A 456 -16.27 12.40 4.80
N ALA A 457 -17.27 13.27 4.66
CA ALA A 457 -17.23 14.34 3.69
C ALA A 457 -16.11 15.35 4.02
N ASN A 458 -15.49 15.86 2.97
CA ASN A 458 -14.32 16.73 2.91
C ASN A 458 -13.06 16.16 3.57
N VAL A 459 -12.89 14.84 3.62
CA VAL A 459 -11.69 14.25 4.21
C VAL A 459 -10.90 13.38 3.21
N PRO A 460 -9.70 13.83 2.80
CA PRO A 460 -8.88 13.11 1.83
C PRO A 460 -8.50 11.70 2.30
N VAL A 461 -8.62 10.73 1.40
CA VAL A 461 -8.13 9.36 1.59
C VAL A 461 -6.63 9.29 1.27
N SER A 462 -5.88 8.41 1.93
CA SER A 462 -4.48 8.17 1.57
C SER A 462 -4.37 7.75 0.10
N PRO A 463 -3.41 8.27 -0.68
CA PRO A 463 -3.41 8.13 -2.14
C PRO A 463 -2.86 6.75 -2.55
N LEU A 464 -3.54 5.69 -2.16
CA LEU A 464 -3.07 4.33 -2.25
C LEU A 464 -4.12 3.47 -2.96
N ASN A 465 -3.69 2.82 -4.03
CA ASN A 465 -4.46 1.80 -4.69
C ASN A 465 -4.52 0.58 -3.78
N ARG A 466 -5.72 0.24 -3.31
CA ARG A 466 -6.01 -0.97 -2.52
C ARG A 466 -6.47 -2.14 -3.40
N ALA A 467 -6.12 -2.11 -4.69
CA ALA A 467 -6.26 -3.27 -5.55
C ALA A 467 -5.24 -4.32 -5.12
N ASP A 468 -5.68 -5.53 -4.77
CA ASP A 468 -4.79 -6.68 -4.52
C ASP A 468 -4.15 -7.21 -5.83
N SER A 469 -3.64 -6.30 -6.67
CA SER A 469 -3.03 -6.57 -7.96
C SER A 469 -1.53 -6.71 -7.80
N ARG A 470 -1.06 -7.96 -7.68
CA ARG A 470 0.37 -8.32 -7.48
C ARG A 470 1.36 -7.71 -8.47
N ASN A 471 0.90 -7.21 -9.62
CA ASN A 471 1.75 -6.66 -10.68
C ASN A 471 1.52 -5.16 -10.93
N PHE A 472 0.68 -4.47 -10.15
CA PHE A 472 0.32 -3.08 -10.43
C PHE A 472 1.55 -2.18 -10.57
N GLN A 473 2.48 -2.27 -9.62
CA GLN A 473 3.63 -1.38 -9.61
C GLN A 473 4.66 -1.67 -10.70
N GLN A 474 4.93 -2.95 -10.98
CA GLN A 474 5.91 -3.35 -11.99
C GLN A 474 5.43 -3.08 -13.41
N ALA A 475 4.12 -2.94 -13.61
CA ALA A 475 3.48 -2.75 -14.91
C ALA A 475 3.29 -1.29 -15.32
N PHE A 476 3.14 -0.36 -14.37
CA PHE A 476 2.76 1.03 -14.65
C PHE A 476 3.96 1.96 -14.67
N TYR A 477 4.21 2.66 -15.77
CA TYR A 477 5.07 3.85 -15.74
C TYR A 477 4.35 4.94 -14.95
N SER A 478 4.80 5.23 -13.73
CA SER A 478 4.07 6.12 -12.82
C SER A 478 4.97 7.21 -12.25
N LYS A 479 4.34 8.26 -11.74
CA LYS A 479 5.04 9.37 -11.07
C LYS A 479 4.22 9.94 -9.93
N ALA A 480 4.94 10.42 -8.92
CA ALA A 480 4.38 11.28 -7.89
C ALA A 480 4.32 12.74 -8.32
N THR A 481 3.35 13.45 -7.75
CA THR A 481 3.14 14.88 -8.00
C THR A 481 2.36 15.53 -6.85
N SER A 482 2.25 16.85 -6.85
CA SER A 482 1.46 17.59 -5.85
C SER A 482 0.83 18.82 -6.49
N ARG A 483 0.07 18.59 -7.55
CA ARG A 483 -0.61 19.66 -8.30
C ARG A 483 -1.95 19.98 -7.64
N ARG A 484 -2.19 21.26 -7.39
CA ARG A 484 -3.48 21.75 -6.87
C ARG A 484 -4.53 21.78 -7.97
N ILE A 485 -5.75 21.34 -7.65
CA ILE A 485 -6.92 21.34 -8.53
C ILE A 485 -7.95 22.31 -7.92
N PRO A 486 -8.37 23.36 -8.65
CA PRO A 486 -7.65 23.96 -9.79
C PRO A 486 -6.29 24.55 -9.35
N ALA A 487 -5.45 24.97 -10.30
CA ALA A 487 -4.14 25.56 -9.99
C ALA A 487 -4.25 26.79 -9.08
N ILE A 488 -5.29 27.61 -9.29
CA ILE A 488 -5.58 28.84 -8.55
C ILE A 488 -7.10 28.95 -8.35
N GLY A 489 -7.54 29.52 -7.24
CA GLY A 489 -8.97 29.74 -6.98
C GLY A 489 -9.70 28.45 -6.60
N THR A 490 -10.99 28.37 -6.93
CA THR A 490 -11.88 27.25 -6.54
C THR A 490 -12.67 26.69 -7.72
N SER A 491 -12.30 27.05 -8.96
CA SER A 491 -12.73 26.45 -10.23
C SER A 491 -11.65 26.65 -11.29
N GLY A 492 -11.53 25.77 -12.28
CA GLY A 492 -10.63 25.92 -13.42
C GLY A 492 -9.67 24.73 -13.62
N PHE A 493 -8.60 24.93 -14.40
CA PHE A 493 -7.64 23.86 -14.67
C PHE A 493 -6.57 23.75 -13.58
N MET A 494 -6.17 22.52 -13.27
CA MET A 494 -4.92 22.18 -12.56
C MET A 494 -3.66 22.62 -13.34
N GLY A 495 -3.79 22.89 -14.63
CA GLY A 495 -2.68 22.93 -15.59
C GLY A 495 -2.45 21.55 -16.22
N GLN A 496 -1.27 21.34 -16.80
CA GLN A 496 -0.83 20.04 -17.31
C GLN A 496 0.28 19.47 -16.43
N ASP A 497 0.23 18.18 -16.15
CA ASP A 497 1.36 17.41 -15.62
C ASP A 497 1.81 16.39 -16.67
N SER A 498 3.11 16.17 -16.79
CA SER A 498 3.69 15.34 -17.86
C SER A 498 4.45 14.12 -17.32
N LEU A 499 4.38 13.03 -18.08
CA LEU A 499 5.10 11.78 -17.86
C LEU A 499 5.80 11.41 -19.17
N GLU A 500 7.11 11.18 -19.11
CA GLU A 500 7.91 10.77 -20.26
C GLU A 500 7.95 9.25 -20.35
N ILE A 501 7.61 8.71 -21.51
CA ILE A 501 7.78 7.30 -21.86
C ILE A 501 8.83 7.24 -22.97
N THR A 502 9.88 6.46 -22.78
CA THR A 502 10.99 6.39 -23.74
C THR A 502 10.97 5.12 -24.59
N LEU A 503 10.20 4.11 -24.17
CA LEU A 503 9.98 2.90 -24.94
C LEU A 503 9.13 3.23 -26.16
N ASP A 504 9.64 2.86 -27.33
CA ASP A 504 8.96 2.98 -28.61
C ASP A 504 8.33 1.62 -28.95
N GLN A 505 7.01 1.54 -28.79
CA GLN A 505 6.23 0.39 -29.21
C GLN A 505 4.83 0.79 -29.66
N THR A 506 4.21 -0.04 -30.50
CA THR A 506 2.82 0.14 -30.91
C THR A 506 1.86 -0.15 -29.76
N ILE A 507 0.90 0.74 -29.57
CA ILE A 507 -0.15 0.63 -28.56
C ILE A 507 -1.25 -0.29 -29.07
N ASN A 508 -1.49 -1.39 -28.35
CA ASN A 508 -2.65 -2.25 -28.50
C ASN A 508 -3.65 -2.04 -27.35
N ASP A 509 -3.17 -1.58 -26.20
CA ASP A 509 -3.96 -1.38 -25.00
C ASP A 509 -3.34 -0.31 -24.08
N VAL A 510 -4.19 0.47 -23.40
CA VAL A 510 -3.79 1.51 -22.45
C VAL A 510 -4.63 1.42 -21.18
N ASN A 511 -3.97 1.19 -20.05
CA ASN A 511 -4.55 1.36 -18.71
C ASN A 511 -3.99 2.61 -18.06
N PHE A 512 -4.86 3.42 -17.45
CA PHE A 512 -4.49 4.70 -16.85
C PHE A 512 -4.77 4.74 -15.35
N PHE A 513 -3.71 4.85 -14.54
CA PHE A 513 -3.80 5.02 -13.10
C PHE A 513 -3.87 6.49 -12.72
N VAL A 514 -4.73 6.84 -11.76
CA VAL A 514 -4.76 8.16 -11.12
C VAL A 514 -5.05 8.06 -9.63
N ALA A 515 -4.37 8.89 -8.84
CA ALA A 515 -4.64 9.09 -7.42
C ALA A 515 -4.79 10.59 -7.12
N LEU A 516 -6.01 11.01 -6.81
CA LEU A 516 -6.34 12.38 -6.42
C LEU A 516 -7.40 12.42 -5.32
N ASN A 517 -7.40 13.51 -4.56
CA ASN A 517 -8.46 13.88 -3.64
C ASN A 517 -9.03 15.24 -4.04
N HIS A 518 -10.34 15.42 -3.96
CA HIS A 518 -11.05 16.67 -4.24
C HIS A 518 -12.32 16.76 -3.41
N ASN A 519 -12.64 17.93 -2.87
CA ASN A 519 -13.83 18.14 -2.03
C ASN A 519 -15.16 17.81 -2.73
N ASP A 520 -15.17 17.82 -4.06
CA ASP A 520 -16.29 17.35 -4.87
C ASP A 520 -15.77 16.80 -6.22
N VAL A 521 -15.70 15.47 -6.36
CA VAL A 521 -15.21 14.83 -7.58
C VAL A 521 -16.23 14.85 -8.72
N ASP A 522 -17.49 15.20 -8.46
CA ASP A 522 -18.54 15.27 -9.49
C ASP A 522 -18.31 16.45 -10.45
N ASN A 523 -17.51 17.44 -10.04
CA ASN A 523 -17.18 18.60 -10.86
C ASN A 523 -15.91 18.43 -11.68
N LEU A 524 -15.29 17.24 -11.66
CA LEU A 524 -14.03 17.01 -12.35
C LEU A 524 -14.20 16.52 -13.78
N THR A 525 -13.32 16.99 -14.66
CA THR A 525 -13.06 16.41 -15.96
C THR A 525 -11.58 16.06 -16.06
N ILE A 526 -11.27 14.78 -16.32
CA ILE A 526 -9.90 14.28 -16.45
C ILE A 526 -9.65 13.94 -17.93
N THR A 527 -8.63 14.56 -18.52
CA THR A 527 -8.20 14.33 -19.90
C THR A 527 -6.78 13.79 -19.95
N LEU A 528 -6.60 12.63 -20.57
CA LEU A 528 -5.30 12.08 -20.93
C LEU A 528 -4.96 12.51 -22.36
N ILE A 529 -3.73 12.96 -22.59
CA ILE A 529 -3.25 13.49 -23.87
C ILE A 529 -1.97 12.74 -24.25
N ALA A 530 -1.97 12.14 -25.44
CA ALA A 530 -0.86 11.41 -26.02
C ALA A 530 0.21 12.36 -26.60
N PRO A 531 1.45 11.87 -26.86
CA PRO A 531 2.54 12.69 -27.39
C PRO A 531 2.25 13.34 -28.76
N ASN A 532 1.43 12.68 -29.59
CA ASN A 532 0.98 13.19 -30.90
C ASN A 532 -0.11 14.28 -30.77
N GLY A 533 -0.64 14.53 -29.57
CA GLY A 533 -1.68 15.51 -29.29
C GLY A 533 -3.11 14.96 -29.28
N GLU A 534 -3.31 13.68 -29.62
CA GLU A 534 -4.60 13.02 -29.43
C GLU A 534 -4.97 12.95 -27.95
N SER A 535 -6.26 12.93 -27.64
CA SER A 535 -6.71 12.98 -26.25
C SER A 535 -8.02 12.28 -26.02
N SER A 536 -8.16 11.68 -24.84
CA SER A 536 -9.39 11.06 -24.37
C SER A 536 -9.85 11.69 -23.05
N ILE A 537 -11.15 11.95 -22.94
CA ILE A 537 -11.78 12.32 -21.67
C ILE A 537 -12.05 11.03 -20.91
N VAL A 538 -11.20 10.75 -19.93
CA VAL A 538 -11.21 9.51 -19.16
C VAL A 538 -12.29 9.55 -18.08
N TYR A 539 -12.54 10.72 -17.52
CA TYR A 539 -13.57 10.96 -16.51
C TYR A 539 -14.28 12.28 -16.78
N SER A 540 -15.60 12.28 -16.68
CA SER A 540 -16.45 13.47 -16.80
C SER A 540 -17.63 13.34 -15.83
N ALA A 541 -18.13 14.49 -15.36
CA ALA A 541 -19.12 14.81 -14.32
C ALA A 541 -20.45 14.02 -14.25
N SER A 542 -20.56 12.86 -14.87
CA SER A 542 -21.78 12.08 -14.97
C SER A 542 -21.56 10.64 -14.53
N ALA A 543 -21.23 10.38 -13.25
CA ALA A 543 -21.10 8.99 -12.83
C ALA A 543 -21.12 8.57 -11.33
N LEU A 544 -21.52 9.35 -10.31
CA LEU A 544 -21.51 8.80 -8.93
C LEU A 544 -22.83 8.95 -8.15
N LEU A 545 -23.05 7.99 -7.25
CA LEU A 545 -23.90 8.15 -6.07
C LEU A 545 -23.03 8.79 -4.97
N PRO A 546 -23.58 9.75 -4.20
CA PRO A 546 -22.78 10.66 -3.39
C PRO A 546 -22.11 9.89 -2.24
N THR A 547 -20.79 10.06 -2.06
CA THR A 547 -20.08 10.14 -0.75
C THR A 547 -18.54 10.19 -0.86
N GLY A 548 -17.92 10.08 -2.04
CA GLY A 548 -16.44 10.01 -2.13
C GLY A 548 -15.78 11.30 -2.61
N ASP A 549 -14.77 11.77 -1.88
CA ASP A 549 -13.96 12.96 -2.20
C ASP A 549 -12.62 12.60 -2.85
N ASN A 550 -12.57 11.45 -3.51
CA ASN A 550 -11.33 10.86 -4.01
C ASN A 550 -11.55 10.03 -5.28
N ILE A 551 -10.57 10.07 -6.18
CA ILE A 551 -10.47 9.17 -7.34
C ILE A 551 -9.10 8.52 -7.26
N ILE A 552 -9.08 7.26 -6.81
CA ILE A 552 -7.88 6.43 -6.71
C ILE A 552 -8.21 5.09 -7.36
N THR A 553 -7.86 4.94 -8.63
CA THR A 553 -8.30 3.80 -9.45
C THR A 553 -7.48 3.69 -10.74
N VAL A 554 -7.65 2.56 -11.42
CA VAL A 554 -7.16 2.33 -12.78
C VAL A 554 -8.34 2.42 -13.75
N PHE A 555 -8.18 3.21 -14.82
CA PHE A 555 -9.11 3.24 -15.94
C PHE A 555 -8.67 2.26 -17.03
N ASP A 556 -9.56 1.37 -17.43
CA ASP A 556 -9.33 0.29 -18.40
C ASP A 556 -10.63 0.03 -19.18
N ASP A 557 -10.56 -0.02 -20.53
CA ASP A 557 -11.73 -0.25 -21.39
C ASP A 557 -12.37 -1.64 -21.16
N GLN A 558 -11.58 -2.60 -20.68
CA GLN A 558 -11.92 -3.98 -20.43
C GLN A 558 -12.51 -4.21 -19.04
N ALA A 559 -12.48 -3.21 -18.15
CA ALA A 559 -12.98 -3.32 -16.78
C ALA A 559 -14.46 -3.75 -16.73
N ASP A 560 -14.84 -4.72 -15.90
CA ASP A 560 -16.24 -5.18 -15.78
C ASP A 560 -17.10 -4.27 -14.86
N SER A 561 -16.90 -2.96 -14.96
CA SER A 561 -17.73 -1.99 -14.25
C SER A 561 -19.00 -1.73 -15.05
N ALA A 562 -20.07 -2.46 -14.70
CA ALA A 562 -21.40 -2.16 -15.21
C ALA A 562 -21.79 -0.74 -14.79
N LEU A 563 -21.80 0.19 -15.75
CA LEU A 563 -22.44 1.49 -15.58
C LEU A 563 -23.95 1.26 -15.37
N VAL A 564 -24.41 1.25 -14.11
CA VAL A 564 -25.85 1.17 -13.85
C VAL A 564 -26.42 2.56 -14.07
N SER A 565 -27.17 2.74 -15.17
CA SER A 565 -27.71 4.06 -15.58
C SER A 565 -26.64 5.13 -15.83
N ASN A 566 -25.52 4.78 -16.47
CA ASN A 566 -24.39 5.69 -16.72
C ASN A 566 -23.68 6.14 -15.42
N ARG A 567 -23.63 5.30 -14.37
CA ARG A 567 -22.98 5.64 -13.09
C ARG A 567 -22.15 4.48 -12.54
N TYR A 568 -20.99 4.79 -11.95
CA TYR A 568 -20.19 3.84 -11.17
C TYR A 568 -20.86 3.62 -9.80
N ILE A 569 -20.88 2.36 -9.37
CA ILE A 569 -21.49 1.93 -8.09
C ILE A 569 -20.48 1.89 -6.93
N GLY A 570 -19.26 2.38 -7.18
CA GLY A 570 -18.10 2.47 -6.29
C GLY A 570 -16.82 2.56 -7.12
N PHE A 571 -15.77 3.20 -6.60
CA PHE A 571 -14.43 3.08 -7.19
C PHE A 571 -13.87 1.71 -6.80
N GLY A 572 -14.16 0.71 -7.63
CA GLY A 572 -13.38 -0.53 -7.63
C GLY A 572 -11.94 -0.24 -8.05
N PRO A 573 -11.01 -1.20 -7.86
CA PRO A 573 -9.61 -1.00 -8.22
C PRO A 573 -9.41 -0.64 -9.70
N VAL A 574 -10.34 -1.07 -10.56
CA VAL A 574 -10.34 -0.81 -12.00
C VAL A 574 -11.75 -0.43 -12.47
N ILE A 575 -11.89 0.62 -13.29
CA ILE A 575 -13.16 1.11 -13.84
C ILE A 575 -13.07 1.45 -15.33
N LYS A 576 -14.20 1.42 -16.06
CA LYS A 576 -14.24 1.84 -17.47
C LYS A 576 -14.07 3.34 -17.59
N PRO A 577 -13.32 3.87 -18.55
CA PRO A 577 -13.26 5.31 -18.81
C PRO A 577 -14.54 5.82 -19.48
N ALA A 578 -14.79 7.13 -19.37
CA ALA A 578 -15.94 7.80 -19.98
C ALA A 578 -15.90 7.73 -21.50
N LEU A 579 -14.70 7.85 -22.10
CA LEU A 579 -14.42 7.57 -23.51
C LEU A 579 -13.29 6.54 -23.61
N GLY A 580 -13.45 5.56 -24.49
CA GLY A 580 -12.54 4.42 -24.59
C GLY A 580 -11.11 4.84 -24.90
N LEU A 581 -10.15 4.45 -24.07
CA LEU A 581 -8.73 4.77 -24.24
C LEU A 581 -8.16 4.11 -25.50
N ASN A 582 -8.47 2.84 -25.72
CA ASN A 582 -7.98 2.04 -26.84
C ASN A 582 -8.59 2.51 -28.17
N SER A 583 -9.79 3.09 -28.13
CA SER A 583 -10.43 3.67 -29.33
C SER A 583 -9.75 4.94 -29.83
N VAL A 584 -8.98 5.61 -28.96
CA VAL A 584 -8.22 6.81 -29.31
C VAL A 584 -6.77 6.43 -29.60
N PHE A 585 -6.10 5.71 -28.69
CA PHE A 585 -4.65 5.56 -28.75
C PHE A 585 -4.15 4.27 -29.43
N SER A 586 -5.01 3.32 -29.80
CA SER A 586 -4.54 2.08 -30.42
C SER A 586 -3.96 2.34 -31.82
N GLY A 587 -2.80 1.77 -32.10
CA GLY A 587 -2.03 1.98 -33.33
C GLY A 587 -0.99 3.11 -33.24
N ASP A 588 -1.08 3.97 -32.23
CA ASP A 588 -0.08 4.98 -31.95
C ASP A 588 1.19 4.40 -31.29
N ASN A 589 2.17 5.26 -31.07
CA ASN A 589 3.43 4.96 -30.41
C ASN A 589 3.39 5.38 -28.93
N THR A 590 3.91 4.54 -28.04
CA THR A 590 4.06 4.83 -26.60
C THR A 590 5.03 5.97 -26.30
N ALA A 591 6.06 6.19 -27.12
CA ALA A 591 7.17 7.08 -26.83
C ALA A 591 6.79 8.58 -26.88
N GLY A 592 7.25 9.33 -25.89
CA GLY A 592 7.14 10.78 -25.78
C GLY A 592 6.53 11.26 -24.47
N PHE A 593 6.14 12.53 -24.44
CA PHE A 593 5.53 13.16 -23.27
C PHE A 593 4.01 13.01 -23.28
N TRP A 594 3.52 12.08 -22.48
CA TRP A 594 2.12 11.99 -22.11
C TRP A 594 1.76 13.11 -21.14
N LYS A 595 0.55 13.66 -21.25
CA LYS A 595 0.10 14.78 -20.41
C LYS A 595 -1.26 14.49 -19.80
N LEU A 596 -1.40 14.84 -18.52
CA LEU A 596 -2.64 14.80 -17.79
C LEU A 596 -3.16 16.21 -17.54
N ARG A 597 -4.44 16.45 -17.85
CA ARG A 597 -5.12 17.71 -17.55
C ARG A 597 -6.38 17.41 -16.74
N ILE A 598 -6.57 18.15 -15.64
CA ILE A 598 -7.76 18.05 -14.79
C ILE A 598 -8.40 19.43 -14.71
N GLN A 599 -9.72 19.47 -14.94
CA GLN A 599 -10.53 20.66 -14.80
C GLN A 599 -11.54 20.46 -13.70
N ASP A 600 -11.61 21.43 -12.79
CA ASP A 600 -12.75 21.62 -11.89
C ASP A 600 -13.71 22.62 -12.55
N ILE A 601 -14.94 22.18 -12.83
CA ILE A 601 -15.93 22.95 -13.58
C ILE A 601 -16.83 23.80 -12.69
N ALA A 602 -16.88 23.52 -11.39
CA ALA A 602 -17.70 24.26 -10.43
C ALA A 602 -16.82 25.03 -9.44
N GLY A 603 -17.40 26.07 -8.84
CA GLY A 603 -16.73 26.90 -7.86
C GLY A 603 -16.99 26.42 -6.43
N GLY A 604 -15.96 26.37 -5.60
CA GLY A 604 -16.12 26.22 -4.14
C GLY A 604 -15.25 25.13 -3.54
N ASP A 605 -14.76 24.23 -4.39
CA ASP A 605 -14.04 23.03 -4.01
C ASP A 605 -12.58 23.13 -4.44
N THR A 606 -11.75 22.32 -3.79
CA THR A 606 -10.34 22.21 -4.16
C THR A 606 -9.87 20.79 -3.95
N GLY A 607 -8.74 20.46 -4.56
CA GLY A 607 -8.13 19.15 -4.40
C GLY A 607 -6.69 19.12 -4.83
N ARG A 608 -6.14 17.92 -4.87
CA ARG A 608 -4.78 17.64 -5.30
C ARG A 608 -4.68 16.32 -6.05
N LEU A 609 -3.87 16.36 -7.11
CA LEU A 609 -3.33 15.17 -7.75
C LEU A 609 -2.06 14.75 -7.00
N TYR A 610 -2.03 13.50 -6.55
CA TYR A 610 -0.90 12.90 -5.82
C TYR A 610 -0.03 12.03 -6.73
N GLY A 611 -0.63 11.39 -7.74
CA GLY A 611 0.10 10.57 -8.68
C GLY A 611 -0.76 10.10 -9.85
N TRP A 612 -0.10 9.68 -10.92
CA TRP A 612 -0.73 9.03 -12.06
C TRP A 612 0.31 8.21 -12.84
N GLY A 613 -0.18 7.30 -13.69
CA GLY A 613 0.68 6.45 -14.50
C GLY A 613 -0.06 5.74 -15.64
N LEU A 614 0.73 5.10 -16.50
CA LEU A 614 0.24 4.38 -17.67
C LEU A 614 0.84 2.98 -17.72
N GLN A 615 0.02 1.98 -18.02
CA GLN A 615 0.44 0.65 -18.43
C GLN A 615 0.02 0.47 -19.89
N PHE A 616 0.92 -0.10 -20.69
CA PHE A 616 0.69 -0.37 -22.10
C PHE A 616 0.59 -1.86 -22.35
N ASN A 617 -0.23 -2.26 -23.31
CA ASN A 617 -0.28 -3.62 -23.85
C ASN A 617 -0.58 -4.72 -22.81
N ASN A 618 -1.20 -4.36 -21.67
CA ASN A 618 -1.38 -5.24 -20.50
C ASN A 618 -0.08 -5.94 -20.05
N GLU A 619 1.07 -5.29 -20.26
CA GLU A 619 2.35 -5.81 -19.81
C GLU A 619 2.36 -5.96 -18.29
N ILE A 620 2.69 -7.14 -17.79
CA ILE A 620 2.80 -7.40 -16.34
C ILE A 620 4.07 -6.80 -15.73
N LYS A 621 5.03 -6.41 -16.57
CA LYS A 621 6.28 -5.74 -16.23
C LYS A 621 6.67 -4.78 -17.35
N ARG A 622 7.09 -3.57 -16.99
CA ARG A 622 7.58 -2.56 -17.95
C ARG A 622 8.86 -3.04 -18.63
N SER A 623 8.88 -3.01 -19.96
CA SER A 623 10.15 -3.15 -20.69
C SER A 623 11.04 -1.92 -20.49
N LYS A 624 12.36 -2.12 -20.51
CA LYS A 624 13.32 -1.02 -20.42
C LYS A 624 14.21 -0.93 -21.64
N VAL A 625 14.46 0.31 -22.04
CA VAL A 625 15.48 0.64 -23.01
C VAL A 625 16.83 0.79 -22.30
N PHE A 626 17.80 0.02 -22.78
CA PHE A 626 19.20 0.08 -22.38
C PHE A 626 20.02 0.64 -23.54
N LYS A 627 20.77 1.70 -23.29
CA LYS A 627 21.67 2.30 -24.27
C LYS A 627 23.07 1.74 -24.09
N LEU A 628 23.70 1.34 -25.18
CA LEU A 628 25.04 0.77 -25.19
C LEU A 628 25.92 1.64 -26.10
N ASP A 629 27.07 2.04 -25.59
CA ASP A 629 28.16 2.59 -26.38
C ASP A 629 29.29 1.56 -26.43
N ALA A 630 29.56 1.04 -27.63
CA ALA A 630 30.58 0.01 -27.87
C ALA A 630 31.05 0.07 -29.31
N VAL A 631 32.35 -0.16 -29.52
CA VAL A 631 32.94 -0.32 -30.86
C VAL A 631 33.73 -1.63 -30.91
N ILE A 632 33.78 -2.26 -32.08
CA ILE A 632 34.55 -3.50 -32.31
C ILE A 632 35.88 -3.11 -32.96
N GLU A 633 37.00 -3.64 -32.46
CA GLU A 633 38.36 -3.21 -32.82
C GLU A 633 38.59 -3.13 -34.33
N GLY A 634 38.31 -4.21 -35.07
CA GLY A 634 38.53 -4.26 -36.50
C GLY A 634 37.58 -3.40 -37.32
N PHE A 635 36.40 -3.07 -36.77
CA PHE A 635 35.36 -2.34 -37.50
C PHE A 635 35.49 -0.83 -37.33
N TYR A 636 36.30 -0.36 -36.38
CA TYR A 636 36.46 1.05 -36.07
C TYR A 636 37.50 1.73 -36.98
N ASN A 637 37.14 2.88 -37.56
CA ASN A 637 38.00 3.67 -38.41
C ASN A 637 38.38 5.00 -37.75
N GLN A 638 39.61 5.08 -37.26
CA GLN A 638 40.21 6.26 -36.61
C GLN A 638 40.09 7.56 -37.43
N SER A 639 40.19 7.48 -38.76
CA SER A 639 40.16 8.69 -39.61
C SER A 639 38.79 9.34 -39.67
N THR A 640 37.73 8.56 -39.50
CA THR A 640 36.34 9.02 -39.57
C THR A 640 35.67 9.09 -38.21
N ASN A 641 36.26 8.46 -37.18
CA ASN A 641 35.63 8.22 -35.88
C ASN A 641 34.26 7.53 -36.02
N LEU A 642 34.19 6.53 -36.91
CA LEU A 642 33.00 5.74 -37.17
C LEU A 642 33.38 4.26 -37.21
N MET A 643 32.43 3.39 -36.91
CA MET A 643 32.56 1.94 -37.11
C MET A 643 31.63 1.44 -38.21
N ILE A 644 31.93 0.24 -38.73
CA ILE A 644 30.97 -0.51 -39.56
C ILE A 644 29.82 -1.01 -38.66
N PRO A 645 28.56 -0.68 -38.97
CA PRO A 645 27.42 -1.13 -38.16
C PRO A 645 27.29 -2.66 -38.17
N ASP A 646 27.08 -3.27 -37.00
CA ASP A 646 26.84 -4.70 -36.89
C ASP A 646 26.03 -5.09 -35.65
N THR A 647 25.52 -6.31 -35.63
CA THR A 647 24.64 -6.81 -34.58
C THR A 647 25.44 -7.35 -33.40
N VAL A 648 25.11 -6.87 -32.20
CA VAL A 648 25.62 -7.42 -30.94
C VAL A 648 24.50 -8.12 -30.16
N THR A 649 24.89 -9.08 -29.33
CA THR A 649 24.03 -9.65 -28.29
C THR A 649 24.52 -9.14 -26.94
N VAL A 650 23.63 -8.50 -26.18
CA VAL A 650 23.90 -8.13 -24.80
C VAL A 650 23.14 -9.08 -23.88
N GLN A 651 23.84 -9.63 -22.90
CA GLN A 651 23.24 -10.40 -21.81
C GLN A 651 23.33 -9.60 -20.52
N LEU A 652 22.27 -9.62 -19.74
CA LEU A 652 22.26 -9.13 -18.37
C LEU A 652 22.34 -10.35 -17.46
N ARG A 653 23.40 -10.41 -16.66
CA ARG A 653 23.69 -11.55 -15.78
C ARG A 653 23.58 -11.18 -14.31
N SER A 654 23.16 -12.12 -13.48
CA SER A 654 22.99 -11.91 -12.04
C SER A 654 24.29 -11.44 -11.39
N GLU A 655 24.18 -10.65 -10.33
CA GLU A 655 25.33 -10.18 -9.57
C GLU A 655 26.05 -11.25 -8.74
N ASN A 656 25.37 -12.37 -8.47
CA ASN A 656 25.88 -13.46 -7.64
C ASN A 656 26.26 -14.66 -8.50
N SER A 657 27.37 -15.31 -8.17
CA SER A 657 27.78 -16.58 -8.76
C SER A 657 26.64 -17.62 -8.60
N PRO A 658 26.27 -18.36 -9.67
CA PRO A 658 27.00 -18.60 -10.91
C PRO A 658 26.74 -17.60 -12.06
N PHE A 659 26.29 -16.37 -11.76
CA PHE A 659 26.09 -15.27 -12.71
C PHE A 659 25.16 -15.68 -13.87
N THR A 660 23.97 -16.19 -13.53
CA THR A 660 23.01 -16.70 -14.52
C THR A 660 22.52 -15.57 -15.43
N VAL A 661 22.25 -15.89 -16.69
CA VAL A 661 21.60 -14.95 -17.61
C VAL A 661 20.17 -14.71 -17.14
N LEU A 662 19.85 -13.44 -16.87
CA LEU A 662 18.54 -13.00 -16.41
C LEU A 662 17.71 -12.49 -17.59
N ASP A 663 18.36 -11.79 -18.53
CA ASP A 663 17.74 -11.38 -19.78
C ASP A 663 18.79 -11.23 -20.89
N SER A 664 18.36 -11.22 -22.15
CA SER A 664 19.23 -11.00 -23.30
C SER A 664 18.51 -10.26 -24.42
N ALA A 665 19.21 -9.31 -25.02
CA ALA A 665 18.72 -8.51 -26.13
C ALA A 665 19.74 -8.49 -27.26
N ARG A 666 19.24 -8.37 -28.50
CA ARG A 666 20.05 -8.14 -29.70
C ARG A 666 19.77 -6.76 -30.25
N GLY A 667 20.82 -6.08 -30.70
CA GLY A 667 20.71 -4.73 -31.23
C GLY A 667 21.78 -4.46 -32.28
N LEU A 668 21.46 -3.61 -33.24
CA LEU A 668 22.40 -3.10 -34.22
C LEU A 668 23.18 -1.94 -33.59
N VAL A 669 24.50 -2.06 -33.51
CA VAL A 669 25.38 -0.94 -33.16
C VAL A 669 25.50 -0.05 -34.39
N SER A 670 25.18 1.24 -34.23
CA SER A 670 25.23 2.22 -35.32
C SER A 670 26.67 2.53 -35.73
N SER A 671 26.83 3.32 -36.79
CA SER A 671 28.16 3.78 -37.22
C SER A 671 28.85 4.67 -36.19
N SER A 672 28.11 5.25 -35.25
CA SER A 672 28.66 6.03 -34.14
C SER A 672 28.99 5.19 -32.90
N GLY A 673 28.86 3.86 -32.96
CA GLY A 673 29.14 2.97 -31.83
C GLY A 673 28.00 2.87 -30.82
N THR A 674 26.78 3.25 -31.17
CA THR A 674 25.66 3.31 -30.21
C THR A 674 24.57 2.29 -30.57
N ALA A 675 24.02 1.59 -29.59
CA ALA A 675 22.86 0.71 -29.74
C ALA A 675 21.78 0.99 -28.69
N SER A 676 20.51 0.75 -29.04
CA SER A 676 19.39 0.72 -28.10
C SER A 676 18.83 -0.70 -28.05
N LEU A 677 18.77 -1.26 -26.85
CA LEU A 677 18.38 -2.64 -26.58
C LEU A 677 17.17 -2.64 -25.65
N ILE A 678 16.23 -3.56 -25.86
CA ILE A 678 15.02 -3.68 -25.02
C ILE A 678 15.12 -4.96 -24.20
N PHE A 679 14.98 -4.80 -22.88
CA PHE A 679 14.93 -5.90 -21.92
C PHE A 679 13.54 -5.97 -21.29
N ASN A 680 13.01 -7.19 -21.16
CA ASN A 680 11.63 -7.46 -20.75
C ASN A 680 11.55 -8.21 -19.41
N ASN A 681 12.64 -8.86 -19.00
CA ASN A 681 12.68 -9.74 -17.83
C ASN A 681 13.64 -9.24 -16.75
N ILE A 682 13.78 -7.93 -16.64
CA ILE A 682 14.66 -7.31 -15.66
C ILE A 682 13.89 -6.77 -14.48
N GLY A 683 14.30 -7.18 -13.27
CA GLY A 683 13.88 -6.54 -12.04
C GLY A 683 14.40 -5.12 -11.96
N ASP A 684 13.58 -4.22 -11.45
CA ASP A 684 13.85 -2.81 -11.55
C ASP A 684 14.99 -2.30 -10.65
N ASP A 685 15.23 -2.96 -9.51
CA ASP A 685 16.32 -2.64 -8.55
C ASP A 685 17.47 -3.66 -8.57
N GLN A 686 17.41 -4.63 -9.48
CA GLN A 686 18.42 -5.68 -9.58
C GLN A 686 19.70 -5.16 -10.23
N ARG A 687 20.85 -5.61 -9.72
CA ARG A 687 22.17 -5.35 -10.30
C ARG A 687 22.52 -6.43 -11.32
N TYR A 688 23.12 -5.99 -12.42
CA TYR A 688 23.48 -6.83 -13.55
C TYR A 688 24.94 -6.64 -13.95
N PHE A 689 25.58 -7.72 -14.36
CA PHE A 689 26.70 -7.61 -15.28
C PHE A 689 26.16 -7.51 -16.70
N VAL A 690 26.62 -6.51 -17.44
CA VAL A 690 26.38 -6.37 -18.88
C VAL A 690 27.46 -7.16 -19.59
N VAL A 691 27.06 -8.16 -20.37
CA VAL A 691 27.98 -8.98 -21.16
C VAL A 691 27.70 -8.73 -22.63
N LEU A 692 28.67 -8.16 -23.32
CA LEU A 692 28.61 -7.93 -24.75
C LEU A 692 29.22 -9.13 -25.47
N LYS A 693 28.47 -9.65 -26.44
CA LYS A 693 28.91 -10.67 -27.40
C LYS A 693 28.72 -10.15 -28.81
N HIS A 694 29.72 -10.36 -29.64
CA HIS A 694 29.67 -10.09 -31.08
C HIS A 694 30.24 -11.31 -31.81
N ARG A 695 29.96 -11.43 -33.10
CA ARG A 695 30.18 -12.66 -33.88
C ARG A 695 31.65 -13.06 -34.04
N ASN A 696 32.59 -12.12 -33.91
CA ASN A 696 34.02 -12.33 -34.15
C ASN A 696 34.89 -11.64 -33.09
N SER A 697 34.30 -11.33 -31.93
CA SER A 697 34.96 -10.60 -30.84
C SER A 697 34.96 -11.41 -29.56
N ILE A 698 35.86 -11.04 -28.65
CA ILE A 698 35.88 -11.62 -27.31
C ILE A 698 34.61 -11.26 -26.54
N GLU A 699 34.06 -12.22 -25.80
CA GLU A 699 32.99 -11.94 -24.83
C GLU A 699 33.51 -10.96 -23.77
N THR A 700 32.85 -9.81 -23.63
CA THR A 700 33.33 -8.74 -22.75
C THR A 700 32.34 -8.45 -21.63
N TRP A 701 32.82 -8.57 -20.39
CA TRP A 701 32.04 -8.33 -19.19
C TRP A 701 32.26 -6.92 -18.67
N SER A 702 31.18 -6.18 -18.43
CA SER A 702 31.21 -4.87 -17.81
C SER A 702 31.80 -4.89 -16.41
N THR A 703 32.51 -3.81 -16.06
CA THR A 703 32.75 -3.38 -14.68
C THR A 703 32.39 -1.93 -14.60
N SER A 704 31.80 -1.49 -13.49
CA SER A 704 31.70 -0.06 -13.21
C SER A 704 32.82 0.45 -12.28
N ALA A 705 33.94 -0.26 -12.22
CA ALA A 705 35.08 -0.10 -11.32
C ALA A 705 34.87 -0.46 -9.83
N GLN A 706 33.71 -1.00 -9.37
CA GLN A 706 33.61 -1.85 -8.15
C GLN A 706 32.44 -2.89 -8.12
N GLY A 707 31.72 -3.17 -9.22
CA GLY A 707 30.71 -4.24 -9.20
C GLY A 707 29.65 -4.16 -10.32
N PRO A 708 28.59 -4.98 -10.23
CA PRO A 708 27.51 -5.02 -11.22
C PRO A 708 26.68 -3.73 -11.21
N PHE A 709 26.23 -3.31 -12.38
CA PHE A 709 25.55 -2.04 -12.64
C PHE A 709 24.01 -2.18 -12.54
N ARG A 710 23.30 -1.09 -12.20
CA ARG A 710 21.83 -1.07 -12.10
C ARG A 710 21.21 -0.38 -13.30
N ILE A 711 20.21 -1.02 -13.93
CA ILE A 711 19.36 -0.37 -14.94
C ILE A 711 18.24 0.38 -14.21
N LEU A 712 18.55 1.57 -13.72
CA LEU A 712 17.70 2.35 -12.81
C LEU A 712 16.57 3.10 -13.53
N THR A 713 16.72 3.40 -14.82
CA THR A 713 15.78 4.22 -15.57
C THR A 713 15.60 3.70 -17.00
N SER A 714 14.59 4.23 -17.68
CA SER A 714 14.29 3.97 -19.08
C SER A 714 15.31 4.56 -20.08
N GLN A 715 16.45 5.08 -19.59
CA GLN A 715 17.61 5.54 -20.37
C GLN A 715 18.95 5.18 -19.70
N SER A 716 19.04 4.01 -19.06
CA SER A 716 20.31 3.59 -18.48
C SER A 716 21.32 3.32 -19.60
N ASN A 717 22.48 3.96 -19.56
CA ASN A 717 23.55 3.78 -20.53
C ASN A 717 24.73 3.01 -19.93
N PHE A 718 25.41 2.22 -20.76
CA PHE A 718 26.71 1.66 -20.44
C PHE A 718 27.67 1.88 -21.59
N ASP A 719 28.84 2.40 -21.27
CA ASP A 719 29.82 2.85 -22.26
C ASP A 719 31.14 2.10 -22.09
N PHE A 720 31.44 1.19 -23.02
CA PHE A 720 32.70 0.47 -23.10
C PHE A 720 33.83 1.30 -23.72
N THR A 721 33.54 2.47 -24.30
CA THR A 721 34.50 3.23 -25.10
C THR A 721 35.35 4.22 -24.30
N LEU A 722 34.95 4.55 -23.07
CA LEU A 722 35.58 5.61 -22.26
C LEU A 722 36.91 5.21 -21.62
N SER A 723 37.04 3.95 -21.19
CA SER A 723 38.18 3.48 -20.41
C SER A 723 38.28 1.96 -20.44
N ALA A 724 39.50 1.43 -20.42
CA ALA A 724 39.73 -0.01 -20.24
C ALA A 724 39.04 -0.57 -18.98
N SER A 725 38.96 0.24 -17.91
CA SER A 725 38.32 -0.16 -16.65
C SER A 725 36.81 -0.40 -16.74
N ALA A 726 36.18 -0.05 -17.88
CA ALA A 726 34.79 -0.39 -18.15
C ALA A 726 34.59 -1.90 -18.37
N ALA A 727 35.65 -2.69 -18.61
CA ALA A 727 35.59 -4.15 -18.73
C ALA A 727 36.47 -4.88 -17.70
N PHE A 728 36.05 -6.10 -17.31
CA PHE A 728 36.69 -6.85 -16.23
C PHE A 728 38.14 -7.12 -16.60
N GLY A 729 39.06 -6.92 -15.64
CA GLY A 729 40.49 -7.06 -15.89
C GLY A 729 41.08 -6.05 -16.88
N ASN A 730 40.40 -4.92 -17.15
CA ASN A 730 40.77 -3.94 -18.17
C ASN A 730 40.78 -4.53 -19.60
N ASN A 731 39.87 -5.47 -19.89
CA ASN A 731 39.85 -6.25 -21.12
C ASN A 731 39.26 -5.51 -22.34
N LEU A 732 39.85 -4.35 -22.69
CA LEU A 732 39.48 -3.54 -23.86
C LEU A 732 40.72 -3.00 -24.57
N LYS A 733 40.66 -2.89 -25.90
CA LYS A 733 41.72 -2.32 -26.73
C LYS A 733 41.59 -0.81 -26.84
N GLN A 734 42.63 -0.05 -26.53
CA GLN A 734 42.65 1.35 -26.95
C GLN A 734 42.87 1.44 -28.46
N VAL A 735 41.87 1.92 -29.21
CA VAL A 735 41.93 2.03 -30.67
C VAL A 735 42.16 3.44 -31.16
N ASP A 736 42.01 4.45 -30.32
CA ASP A 736 42.24 5.85 -30.69
C ASP A 736 42.68 6.69 -29.48
N ILE A 737 43.45 7.75 -29.77
CA ILE A 737 43.91 8.75 -28.79
C ILE A 737 43.13 10.05 -28.90
N THR A 738 42.50 10.36 -30.05
CA THR A 738 41.72 11.58 -30.26
C THR A 738 40.64 11.36 -31.34
N PRO A 739 39.39 11.04 -30.96
CA PRO A 739 38.91 10.95 -29.58
C PRO A 739 39.50 9.75 -28.84
N PHE A 740 39.66 9.88 -27.53
CA PHE A 740 40.17 8.79 -26.71
C PHE A 740 39.11 7.67 -26.64
N THR A 741 39.40 6.52 -27.27
CA THR A 741 38.39 5.48 -27.56
C THR A 741 38.92 4.08 -27.30
N PHE A 742 38.14 3.27 -26.60
CA PHE A 742 38.34 1.84 -26.37
C PHE A 742 37.37 0.99 -27.18
N ALA A 743 37.83 -0.18 -27.62
CA ALA A 743 37.08 -1.15 -28.40
C ALA A 743 37.09 -2.53 -27.76
N ILE A 744 36.08 -3.32 -28.10
CA ILE A 744 36.04 -4.76 -27.85
C ILE A 744 37.07 -5.43 -28.76
N TYR A 745 37.93 -6.28 -28.20
CA TYR A 745 38.93 -7.02 -28.97
C TYR A 745 38.27 -7.94 -30.00
N GLY A 746 38.74 -7.86 -31.25
CA GLY A 746 38.36 -8.79 -32.33
C GLY A 746 39.31 -10.00 -32.38
N GLY A 747 38.82 -11.17 -32.73
CA GLY A 747 39.68 -12.33 -33.01
C GLY A 747 39.19 -13.68 -32.50
N ASP A 748 38.17 -13.71 -31.64
CA ASP A 748 37.60 -14.95 -31.09
C ASP A 748 36.49 -15.45 -32.03
N ILE A 749 36.86 -16.29 -32.99
CA ILE A 749 36.03 -16.75 -34.10
C ILE A 749 35.21 -17.98 -33.70
N ASP A 750 35.82 -18.90 -32.96
CA ASP A 750 35.13 -20.11 -32.50
C ASP A 750 34.37 -19.92 -31.17
N GLN A 751 34.52 -18.74 -30.55
CA GLN A 751 33.82 -18.31 -29.34
C GLN A 751 34.15 -19.19 -28.12
N ASP A 752 35.37 -19.73 -28.05
CA ASP A 752 35.87 -20.51 -26.91
C ASP A 752 36.32 -19.64 -25.73
N GLY A 753 36.48 -18.34 -25.98
CA GLY A 753 36.83 -17.32 -25.01
C GLY A 753 38.33 -17.03 -24.88
N ILE A 754 39.17 -17.47 -25.83
CA ILE A 754 40.58 -17.12 -25.93
C ILE A 754 40.88 -16.84 -27.41
N ILE A 755 41.63 -15.78 -27.70
CA ILE A 755 42.09 -15.52 -29.07
C ILE A 755 43.40 -16.28 -29.26
N ASP A 756 43.40 -17.35 -30.07
CA ASP A 756 44.58 -18.21 -30.23
C ASP A 756 44.80 -18.77 -31.66
N GLY A 757 45.69 -19.75 -31.79
CA GLY A 757 46.03 -20.35 -33.08
C GLY A 757 44.88 -21.08 -33.77
N SER A 758 43.84 -21.48 -33.04
CA SER A 758 42.64 -22.10 -33.59
C SER A 758 41.80 -21.08 -34.38
N ASP A 759 41.62 -19.87 -33.84
CA ASP A 759 40.96 -18.76 -34.53
C ASP A 759 41.73 -18.35 -35.79
N LEU A 760 43.05 -18.18 -35.67
CA LEU A 760 43.90 -17.87 -36.81
C LEU A 760 43.82 -18.94 -37.90
N SER A 761 43.67 -20.21 -37.53
CA SER A 761 43.51 -21.30 -38.50
C SER A 761 42.22 -21.15 -39.28
N LEU A 762 41.12 -20.73 -38.65
CA LEU A 762 39.85 -20.47 -39.34
C LEU A 762 39.98 -19.31 -40.33
N ILE A 763 40.55 -18.18 -39.87
CA ILE A 763 40.74 -16.98 -40.71
C ILE A 763 41.66 -17.27 -41.89
N THR A 764 42.78 -17.94 -41.65
CA THR A 764 43.76 -18.25 -42.71
C THR A 764 43.23 -19.27 -43.73
N ASN A 765 42.41 -20.23 -43.30
CA ASN A 765 41.74 -21.15 -44.22
C ASN A 765 40.75 -20.40 -45.13
N ASP A 766 39.96 -19.48 -44.57
CA ASP A 766 39.01 -18.67 -45.35
C ASP A 766 39.72 -17.66 -46.26
N ALA A 767 40.81 -17.05 -45.79
CA ALA A 767 41.65 -16.19 -46.62
C ALA A 767 42.28 -16.94 -47.80
N PHE A 768 42.74 -18.18 -47.58
CA PHE A 768 43.26 -19.03 -48.66
C PHE A 768 42.19 -19.38 -49.70
N ASN A 769 40.93 -19.51 -49.25
CA ASN A 769 39.78 -19.80 -50.11
C ASN A 769 39.16 -18.55 -50.76
N PHE A 770 39.71 -17.36 -50.50
CA PHE A 770 39.13 -16.08 -50.95
C PHE A 770 37.65 -15.95 -50.54
N THR A 771 37.32 -16.36 -49.31
CA THR A 771 35.97 -16.23 -48.77
C THR A 771 35.57 -14.76 -48.72
N THR A 772 34.34 -14.44 -49.16
CA THR A 772 33.79 -13.07 -49.18
C THR A 772 32.39 -13.02 -48.60
N GLY A 773 31.99 -11.83 -48.14
CA GLY A 773 30.64 -11.54 -47.64
C GLY A 773 30.57 -11.53 -46.12
N TYR A 774 29.35 -11.64 -45.58
CA TYR A 774 29.12 -11.60 -44.14
C TYR A 774 29.46 -12.94 -43.48
N VAL A 775 30.73 -13.15 -43.17
CA VAL A 775 31.26 -14.37 -42.53
C VAL A 775 31.92 -14.05 -41.17
N LEU A 776 32.13 -15.06 -40.33
CA LEU A 776 32.70 -14.86 -38.99
C LEU A 776 34.16 -14.39 -39.04
N THR A 777 34.91 -14.88 -40.03
CA THR A 777 36.34 -14.66 -40.24
C THR A 777 36.70 -13.30 -40.84
N ASP A 778 35.70 -12.51 -41.26
CA ASP A 778 35.85 -11.11 -41.66
C ASP A 778 35.84 -10.23 -40.39
N LEU A 779 37.03 -9.84 -39.95
CA LEU A 779 37.29 -9.13 -38.70
C LEU A 779 37.31 -7.62 -38.86
N ASN A 780 37.55 -7.13 -40.07
CA ASN A 780 37.56 -5.70 -40.37
C ASN A 780 36.22 -5.19 -40.98
N GLY A 781 35.36 -6.10 -41.45
CA GLY A 781 34.03 -5.82 -42.00
C GLY A 781 34.02 -5.33 -43.45
N ASP A 782 35.12 -5.49 -44.19
CA ASP A 782 35.27 -5.04 -45.57
C ASP A 782 34.71 -6.04 -46.62
N GLN A 783 34.17 -7.17 -46.16
CA GLN A 783 33.60 -8.27 -46.94
C GLN A 783 34.63 -9.19 -47.64
N PHE A 784 35.92 -9.05 -47.38
CA PHE A 784 36.96 -9.93 -47.90
C PHE A 784 37.78 -10.50 -46.73
N VAL A 785 37.87 -11.83 -46.64
CA VAL A 785 38.76 -12.43 -45.64
C VAL A 785 40.18 -12.45 -46.20
N ASP A 786 41.10 -11.69 -45.60
CA ASP A 786 42.49 -11.61 -46.04
C ASP A 786 43.53 -11.46 -44.91
N GLY A 787 44.75 -11.08 -45.27
CA GLY A 787 45.84 -10.92 -44.30
C GLY A 787 45.62 -9.80 -43.28
N SER A 788 44.74 -8.84 -43.57
CA SER A 788 44.38 -7.76 -42.65
C SER A 788 43.52 -8.27 -41.49
N ASP A 789 42.59 -9.19 -41.74
CA ASP A 789 41.82 -9.88 -40.69
C ASP A 789 42.73 -10.72 -39.80
N ALA A 790 43.59 -11.53 -40.44
CA ALA A 790 44.54 -12.38 -39.73
C ALA A 790 45.49 -11.57 -38.84
N THR A 791 45.83 -10.33 -39.22
CA THR A 791 46.69 -9.45 -38.44
C THR A 791 46.01 -9.02 -37.12
N ILE A 792 44.70 -8.79 -37.13
CA ILE A 792 43.94 -8.42 -35.91
C ILE A 792 44.00 -9.57 -34.91
N ALA A 793 43.58 -10.77 -35.33
CA ALA A 793 43.59 -11.95 -34.47
C ALA A 793 45.02 -12.32 -34.01
N LEU A 794 46.02 -12.21 -34.90
CA LEU A 794 47.43 -12.50 -34.56
C LEU A 794 47.97 -11.59 -33.45
N ASN A 795 47.71 -10.29 -33.54
CA ASN A 795 48.18 -9.33 -32.53
C ASN A 795 47.54 -9.64 -31.17
N ASN A 796 46.24 -9.92 -31.15
CA ASN A 796 45.52 -10.21 -29.92
C ASN A 796 45.87 -11.60 -29.34
N ALA A 797 46.15 -12.59 -30.19
CA ALA A 797 46.68 -13.88 -29.75
C ALA A 797 48.08 -13.74 -29.14
N PHE A 798 48.94 -12.89 -29.71
CA PHE A 798 50.26 -12.60 -29.15
C PHE A 798 50.17 -11.94 -27.77
N ASP A 799 49.17 -11.10 -27.55
CA ASP A 799 48.89 -10.44 -26.27
C ASP A 799 48.15 -11.36 -25.27
N PHE A 800 47.88 -12.63 -25.62
CA PHE A 800 47.13 -13.60 -24.82
C PHE A 800 45.74 -13.09 -24.40
N VAL A 801 45.05 -12.38 -25.31
CA VAL A 801 43.71 -11.86 -25.05
C VAL A 801 42.73 -13.00 -24.86
N GLY A 802 41.95 -12.94 -23.78
CA GLY A 802 40.91 -13.92 -23.45
C GLY A 802 39.80 -13.31 -22.61
N VAL A 803 38.73 -14.05 -22.38
CA VAL A 803 37.59 -13.61 -21.57
C VAL A 803 38.00 -13.49 -20.11
N ILE A 804 37.73 -12.34 -19.52
CA ILE A 804 37.89 -12.12 -18.07
C ILE A 804 36.50 -11.95 -17.45
N ARG A 805 36.20 -12.77 -16.43
CA ARG A 805 34.89 -12.82 -15.74
C ARG A 805 35.03 -12.39 -14.27
N PRO A 806 33.94 -11.92 -13.62
CA PRO A 806 33.91 -11.53 -12.21
C PRO A 806 34.27 -12.63 -11.20
#